data_AF-A0A9P4TEP9-F1
#
_entry.id   AF-A0A9P4TEP9-F1
#
_cell.length_a   1.000
_cell.length_b   1.000
_cell.length_c   1.000
_cell.angle_alpha   90.00
_cell.angle_beta   90.00
_cell.angle_gamma   90.00
#
_symmetry.space_group_name_H-M   'P 1'
#
loop_
_entity.id
_entity.type
_entity.pdbx_description
1 polymer ?
#
loop_
_entity_poly.entity_id
_entity_poly.type
_entity_poly.pdbx_seq_one_letter_code
_entity_poly.pdbx_strand_id
1 'polypeptide(L)'
;MPSVKNVVPLLWIPLAAAQNSSIDLGWYAPKKSWINDLGQVLNGTGTNGFVFNASLLPAGTPYGTYNWCNMPHVRSQEYPKVDKDYKLQYVEVIHRHHKRTPYASNTFPKESYGWSCDDQGLFYYGKPLNPAGNESSSTYWSVYTSETNPFAQTGFNGSCQFPQITRQGLDDSWQHGKDLYGVYHDLLGFLPKDMSNKVTYRVTNNQITSQVAGMLIDGMYAPKKDVSLRIQPTGVDSLEPQYSCPAASTRYSSYGVGSKASNWTAHLTAAKPLFDSLDSISGIPSDSTDWHKSFDHYYDNLSARQCHAKPLPCNINNTQSCVSQDQANTVYRLGQYEYSFIHRDAPQSLQAAVGSYGVWLAELAQNMRDVVAGKSKVIYRHNVAHDGSVSRLLSILQVDQMVWVGMGAEVVFEVYTSKKHGGKTYLRILWGGQVLQSSNPTLETSSGLVSTLRAAAGQPTQEFRPAHAKGHLLTGVFTPTATASTLSSAPHFNSPSTPITVRFSSSTGLPSIPDTDGNANPRGVAIRFHLPDRDGKRHHTDIIAHSTKSFPTRTGAEFLEFLRAAGGPNAAQEVPEFLSRHPETVRFLEEPKPSPASFATEKYFGVNAFKFVKDGKVTALRYRIVPVAAEAHLETDVLKAKSPTYLFEELPERLRSAPVEFKLVAQIAEAGDVTDNATVIWPEERKLVELGTLRIEKTLSEEESRAEQKRIIFDPIPRVAGVEASDDPLLEVRANVYLISGQQRRSATDTGAVDGASTEAVKATT
;
A
#
# COMPACT_ATOMS: atom_id res chain seq x y z
N MET A 1 -26.07 55.53 -27.94
CA MET A 1 -25.30 55.09 -29.13
C MET A 1 -24.25 54.08 -28.69
N PRO A 2 -24.01 53.05 -29.52
CA PRO A 2 -24.16 51.63 -29.17
C PRO A 2 -22.78 50.92 -29.23
N SER A 3 -22.57 49.62 -29.09
CA SER A 3 -23.17 48.44 -29.74
C SER A 3 -22.37 47.24 -29.22
N VAL A 4 -22.98 46.29 -28.50
CA VAL A 4 -23.52 45.03 -29.04
C VAL A 4 -22.47 44.18 -29.75
N LYS A 5 -22.25 42.96 -29.24
CA LYS A 5 -22.66 41.74 -29.94
C LYS A 5 -22.98 40.59 -28.96
N ASN A 6 -24.27 40.27 -28.95
CA ASN A 6 -24.91 39.03 -28.49
C ASN A 6 -24.17 37.78 -29.05
N VAL A 7 -24.29 36.58 -28.48
CA VAL A 7 -25.45 35.69 -28.58
C VAL A 7 -25.32 34.55 -27.56
N VAL A 8 -26.40 34.29 -26.81
CA VAL A 8 -26.69 33.00 -26.17
C VAL A 8 -27.49 32.15 -27.18
N PRO A 9 -27.25 30.82 -27.25
CA PRO A 9 -28.36 29.93 -26.94
C PRO A 9 -27.97 28.81 -25.96
N LEU A 10 -28.94 28.47 -25.11
CA LEU A 10 -29.00 27.25 -24.32
C LEU A 10 -28.68 26.00 -25.13
N LEU A 11 -28.01 25.01 -24.50
CA LEU A 11 -28.37 23.59 -24.60
C LEU A 11 -27.70 22.75 -23.48
N TRP A 12 -28.54 22.30 -22.55
CA TRP A 12 -28.61 20.96 -21.94
C TRP A 12 -27.44 20.40 -21.10
N ILE A 13 -27.79 20.07 -19.85
CA ILE A 13 -27.03 19.28 -18.87
C ILE A 13 -27.13 17.79 -19.24
N PRO A 14 -26.10 16.96 -18.95
CA PRO A 14 -26.17 16.08 -17.77
C PRO A 14 -24.89 16.20 -16.92
N LEU A 15 -24.94 16.55 -15.64
CA LEU A 15 -25.12 15.61 -14.52
C LEU A 15 -24.30 14.33 -14.71
N ALA A 16 -23.00 14.46 -14.47
CA ALA A 16 -22.20 13.40 -13.87
C ALA A 16 -21.42 14.04 -12.71
N ALA A 17 -22.01 13.99 -11.52
CA ALA A 17 -21.28 14.18 -10.28
C ALA A 17 -20.27 13.02 -10.17
N ALA A 18 -19.01 13.29 -10.53
CA ALA A 18 -17.91 12.41 -10.22
C ALA A 18 -17.35 12.82 -8.85
N GLN A 19 -17.42 11.84 -7.95
CA GLN A 19 -16.79 11.75 -6.63
C GLN A 19 -15.48 12.53 -6.54
N ASN A 20 -15.46 13.58 -5.71
CA ASN A 20 -14.27 14.38 -5.46
C ASN A 20 -13.76 14.10 -4.04
N SER A 21 -13.27 12.88 -3.78
CA SER A 21 -12.23 12.71 -2.76
C SER A 21 -11.01 13.43 -3.30
N SER A 22 -10.50 14.46 -2.61
CA SER A 22 -9.26 15.12 -3.03
C SER A 22 -8.16 14.05 -3.14
N ILE A 23 -7.68 13.77 -4.35
CA ILE A 23 -6.59 12.82 -4.57
C ILE A 23 -5.36 13.39 -3.87
N ASP A 24 -4.86 12.67 -2.88
CA ASP A 24 -3.61 13.01 -2.21
C ASP A 24 -2.44 12.76 -3.16
N LEU A 25 -1.81 13.86 -3.58
CA LEU A 25 -0.65 13.88 -4.47
C LEU A 25 0.64 14.24 -3.71
N GLY A 26 0.60 14.20 -2.38
CA GLY A 26 1.73 14.47 -1.50
C GLY A 26 2.82 13.41 -1.62
N TRP A 27 4.06 13.83 -1.42
CA TRP A 27 5.17 12.91 -1.19
C TRP A 27 5.21 12.54 0.29
N TYR A 28 5.33 11.25 0.56
CA TYR A 28 5.49 10.69 1.90
C TYR A 28 6.87 10.03 1.98
N ALA A 29 7.59 10.30 3.07
CA ALA A 29 8.92 9.74 3.25
C ALA A 29 8.89 8.20 3.28
N PRO A 30 9.87 7.53 2.65
CA PRO A 30 9.99 6.08 2.76
C PRO A 30 10.32 5.67 4.20
N LYS A 31 10.07 4.41 4.53
CA LYS A 31 10.41 3.79 5.80
C LYS A 31 11.93 3.93 6.06
N LYS A 32 12.29 4.31 7.29
CA LYS A 32 13.68 4.32 7.72
C LYS A 32 14.21 2.88 7.81
N SER A 33 15.37 2.64 7.20
CA SER A 33 16.05 1.35 7.17
C SER A 33 17.56 1.57 7.03
N TRP A 34 18.35 0.49 7.04
CA TRP A 34 19.78 0.60 6.77
C TRP A 34 20.08 1.20 5.39
N ILE A 35 19.17 1.07 4.41
CA ILE A 35 19.39 1.53 3.03
C ILE A 35 19.47 3.05 2.95
N ASN A 36 18.69 3.77 3.76
CA ASN A 36 18.64 5.23 3.77
C ASN A 36 19.28 5.86 5.02
N ASP A 37 20.14 5.10 5.69
CA ASP A 37 20.98 5.55 6.80
C ASP A 37 22.44 5.49 6.37
N LEU A 38 23.03 6.66 6.07
CA LEU A 38 24.40 6.76 5.58
C LEU A 38 25.42 6.18 6.60
N GLY A 39 25.16 6.31 7.90
CA GLY A 39 26.02 5.75 8.94
C GLY A 39 26.04 4.22 8.89
N GLN A 40 24.87 3.59 8.73
CA GLN A 40 24.77 2.14 8.58
C GLN A 40 25.30 1.65 7.23
N VAL A 41 25.13 2.42 6.15
CA VAL A 41 25.68 2.09 4.82
C VAL A 41 27.20 2.03 4.85
N LEU A 42 27.84 3.02 5.47
CA LEU A 42 29.31 3.12 5.53
C LEU A 42 29.91 2.14 6.55
N ASN A 43 29.34 2.06 7.74
CA ASN A 43 29.91 1.29 8.86
C ASN A 43 29.39 -0.16 8.93
N GLY A 44 28.39 -0.51 8.13
CA GLY A 44 27.84 -1.87 8.08
C GLY A 44 28.80 -2.89 7.48
N THR A 45 28.57 -4.16 7.78
CA THR A 45 29.34 -5.29 7.24
C THR A 45 28.48 -6.14 6.31
N GLY A 46 29.08 -6.78 5.30
CA GLY A 46 28.34 -7.65 4.38
C GLY A 46 27.27 -6.91 3.56
N THR A 47 26.23 -7.60 3.13
CA THR A 47 25.19 -7.05 2.24
C THR A 47 23.84 -6.84 2.94
N ASN A 48 23.81 -6.88 4.28
CA ASN A 48 22.57 -6.84 5.06
C ASN A 48 21.53 -7.91 4.61
N GLY A 49 22.02 -9.11 4.30
CA GLY A 49 21.19 -10.24 3.87
C GLY A 49 20.83 -10.27 2.38
N PHE A 50 21.25 -9.26 1.60
CA PHE A 50 21.02 -9.22 0.15
C PHE A 50 21.95 -10.19 -0.60
N VAL A 51 21.44 -10.82 -1.65
CA VAL A 51 22.18 -11.78 -2.47
C VAL A 51 22.63 -11.14 -3.79
N PHE A 52 23.89 -11.39 -4.18
CA PHE A 52 24.52 -10.80 -5.37
C PHE A 52 25.23 -11.81 -6.28
N ASN A 53 25.29 -13.08 -5.89
CA ASN A 53 26.20 -14.07 -6.49
C ASN A 53 25.50 -15.25 -7.18
N ALA A 54 24.18 -15.36 -7.14
CA ALA A 54 23.45 -16.48 -7.74
C ALA A 54 21.98 -16.15 -8.05
N SER A 55 21.39 -16.79 -9.08
CA SER A 55 19.94 -16.67 -9.36
C SER A 55 19.08 -17.34 -8.29
N LEU A 56 19.57 -18.44 -7.73
CA LEU A 56 18.87 -19.19 -6.71
C LEU A 56 19.29 -18.70 -5.33
N LEU A 57 18.30 -18.46 -4.48
CA LEU A 57 18.55 -18.15 -3.08
C LEU A 57 19.12 -19.39 -2.37
N PRO A 58 20.05 -19.23 -1.42
CA PRO A 58 20.51 -20.31 -0.57
C PRO A 58 19.36 -21.01 0.16
N ALA A 59 19.47 -22.32 0.39
CA ALA A 59 18.46 -23.07 1.14
C ALA A 59 18.20 -22.45 2.53
N GLY A 60 16.93 -22.34 2.91
CA GLY A 60 16.50 -21.72 4.17
C GLY A 60 16.39 -20.18 4.13
N THR A 61 16.76 -19.53 3.03
CA THR A 61 16.55 -18.09 2.86
C THR A 61 15.06 -17.79 2.65
N PRO A 62 14.45 -16.86 3.41
CA PRO A 62 13.05 -16.49 3.23
C PRO A 62 12.75 -15.98 1.81
N TYR A 63 11.60 -16.35 1.27
CA TYR A 63 11.09 -15.74 0.04
C TYR A 63 10.89 -14.23 0.25
N GLY A 64 11.10 -13.45 -0.81
CA GLY A 64 11.10 -11.98 -0.74
C GLY A 64 12.45 -11.38 -0.35
N THR A 65 13.45 -12.20 0.00
CA THR A 65 14.83 -11.72 0.17
C THR A 65 15.35 -11.13 -1.13
N TYR A 66 15.93 -9.93 -1.05
CA TYR A 66 16.49 -9.25 -2.20
C TYR A 66 17.60 -10.09 -2.84
N ASN A 67 17.46 -10.31 -4.15
CA ASN A 67 18.47 -10.97 -4.95
C ASN A 67 18.72 -10.16 -6.21
N TRP A 68 19.88 -9.50 -6.29
CA TRP A 68 20.27 -8.70 -7.46
C TRP A 68 20.23 -9.51 -8.75
N CYS A 69 20.55 -10.80 -8.66
CA CYS A 69 20.70 -11.67 -9.82
C CYS A 69 19.41 -12.17 -10.44
N ASN A 70 18.39 -12.35 -9.60
CA ASN A 70 17.07 -12.81 -10.01
C ASN A 70 16.13 -12.45 -8.88
N MET A 71 15.52 -11.27 -9.00
CA MET A 71 14.66 -10.73 -7.96
C MET A 71 13.47 -11.66 -7.70
N PRO A 72 12.96 -11.72 -6.45
CA PRO A 72 11.68 -12.35 -6.19
C PRO A 72 10.61 -11.85 -7.15
N HIS A 73 9.72 -12.75 -7.57
CA HIS A 73 8.64 -12.48 -8.52
C HIS A 73 7.52 -13.51 -8.31
N VAL A 74 6.34 -13.20 -8.83
CA VAL A 74 5.13 -14.00 -8.76
C VAL A 74 5.40 -15.44 -9.18
N ARG A 75 5.13 -16.38 -8.27
CA ARG A 75 5.16 -17.83 -8.52
C ARG A 75 4.14 -18.54 -7.65
N SER A 76 3.69 -19.72 -8.08
CA SER A 76 2.52 -20.39 -7.48
C SER A 76 2.65 -20.73 -6.00
N GLN A 77 3.88 -20.92 -5.52
CA GLN A 77 4.13 -21.34 -4.14
C GLN A 77 3.84 -20.22 -3.12
N GLU A 78 4.21 -18.97 -3.40
CA GLU A 78 4.09 -17.84 -2.48
C GLU A 78 3.08 -16.78 -2.94
N TYR A 79 2.35 -17.05 -4.03
CA TYR A 79 1.35 -16.12 -4.54
C TYR A 79 0.28 -15.81 -3.47
N PRO A 80 0.09 -14.54 -3.09
CA PRO A 80 -0.93 -14.15 -2.12
C PRO A 80 -2.32 -14.33 -2.74
N LYS A 81 -3.02 -15.41 -2.39
CA LYS A 81 -4.34 -15.72 -2.96
C LYS A 81 -5.39 -14.71 -2.50
N VAL A 82 -6.20 -14.22 -3.44
CA VAL A 82 -7.40 -13.42 -3.13
C VAL A 82 -8.56 -14.33 -2.77
N ASP A 83 -9.46 -13.85 -1.92
CA ASP A 83 -10.72 -14.54 -1.62
C ASP A 83 -11.49 -14.88 -2.91
N LYS A 84 -12.12 -16.06 -2.94
CA LYS A 84 -12.90 -16.59 -4.07
C LYS A 84 -14.06 -15.69 -4.52
N ASP A 85 -14.50 -14.76 -3.67
CA ASP A 85 -15.54 -13.78 -3.97
C ASP A 85 -15.06 -12.67 -4.92
N TYR A 86 -13.76 -12.62 -5.22
CA TYR A 86 -13.16 -11.72 -6.20
C TYR A 86 -12.80 -12.50 -7.48
N LYS A 87 -13.17 -11.93 -8.62
CA LYS A 87 -12.88 -12.48 -9.94
C LYS A 87 -11.85 -11.60 -10.65
N LEU A 88 -10.70 -12.17 -10.97
CA LEU A 88 -9.67 -11.51 -11.77
C LEU A 88 -10.21 -11.17 -13.16
N GLN A 89 -10.02 -9.91 -13.59
CA GLN A 89 -10.45 -9.38 -14.89
C GLN A 89 -9.28 -9.04 -15.79
N TYR A 90 -8.17 -8.57 -15.21
CA TYR A 90 -7.06 -8.00 -15.94
C TYR A 90 -5.75 -8.18 -15.19
N VAL A 91 -4.67 -8.42 -15.93
CA VAL A 91 -3.30 -8.42 -15.42
C VAL A 91 -2.42 -7.58 -16.35
N GLU A 92 -1.63 -6.66 -15.79
CA GLU A 92 -0.56 -5.98 -16.51
C GLU A 92 0.74 -6.11 -15.72
N VAL A 93 1.75 -6.67 -16.36
CA VAL A 93 3.08 -6.85 -15.80
C VAL A 93 4.01 -5.83 -16.43
N ILE A 94 4.86 -5.22 -15.62
CA ILE A 94 6.10 -4.60 -16.07
C ILE A 94 7.25 -5.23 -15.29
N HIS A 95 8.25 -5.71 -16.01
CA HIS A 95 9.45 -6.22 -15.36
C HIS A 95 10.72 -5.69 -16.01
N ARG A 96 11.81 -5.67 -15.24
CA ARG A 96 13.14 -5.38 -15.74
C ARG A 96 13.66 -6.59 -16.51
N HIS A 97 14.46 -6.35 -17.55
CA HIS A 97 15.28 -7.38 -18.17
C HIS A 97 16.10 -8.21 -17.14
N HIS A 98 16.53 -9.40 -17.56
CA HIS A 98 17.31 -10.33 -16.74
C HIS A 98 18.82 -10.09 -16.82
N LYS A 99 19.62 -11.00 -16.24
CA LYS A 99 21.07 -10.89 -16.16
C LYS A 99 21.73 -10.57 -17.49
N ARG A 100 22.75 -9.72 -17.41
CA ARG A 100 23.53 -9.24 -18.55
C ARG A 100 24.99 -9.02 -18.18
N THR A 101 25.83 -8.85 -19.20
CA THR A 101 27.16 -8.22 -19.06
C THR A 101 27.02 -6.77 -18.54
N PRO A 102 28.05 -6.15 -17.94
CA PRO A 102 28.05 -4.71 -17.63
C PRO A 102 27.71 -3.81 -18.82
N TYR A 103 27.39 -2.54 -18.57
CA TYR A 103 27.50 -1.53 -19.62
C TYR A 103 28.96 -1.29 -19.97
N ALA A 104 29.28 -1.03 -21.25
CA ALA A 104 30.64 -0.76 -21.69
C ALA A 104 31.28 0.43 -20.92
N SER A 105 30.50 1.49 -20.70
CA SER A 105 30.91 2.67 -19.90
C SER A 105 31.22 2.36 -18.44
N ASN A 106 30.76 1.21 -17.94
CA ASN A 106 30.92 0.78 -16.55
C ASN A 106 32.04 -0.26 -16.42
N THR A 107 32.76 -0.55 -17.50
CA THR A 107 33.94 -1.43 -17.47
C THR A 107 35.21 -0.65 -17.14
N PHE A 108 36.19 -1.29 -16.51
CA PHE A 108 37.48 -0.65 -16.24
C PHE A 108 38.26 -0.43 -17.54
N PRO A 109 39.21 0.52 -17.59
CA PRO A 109 40.03 0.80 -18.79
C PRO A 109 40.58 -0.46 -19.44
N LYS A 110 41.03 -1.41 -18.61
CA LYS A 110 41.45 -2.74 -19.03
C LYS A 110 41.13 -3.77 -17.94
N GLU A 111 40.55 -4.89 -18.36
CA GLU A 111 40.17 -5.97 -17.44
C GLU A 111 41.20 -7.12 -17.46
N SER A 112 41.37 -7.79 -16.32
CA SER A 112 42.38 -8.83 -16.13
C SER A 112 42.03 -10.17 -16.79
N TYR A 113 40.79 -10.35 -17.23
CA TYR A 113 40.29 -11.56 -17.87
C TYR A 113 39.25 -11.22 -18.93
N GLY A 114 38.95 -12.19 -19.79
CA GLY A 114 37.96 -12.01 -20.85
C GLY A 114 36.52 -12.39 -20.48
N TRP A 115 35.55 -11.78 -21.16
CA TRP A 115 34.12 -12.15 -21.06
C TRP A 115 33.62 -12.67 -22.41
N SER A 116 33.30 -13.96 -22.46
CA SER A 116 32.77 -14.63 -23.65
C SER A 116 31.25 -14.78 -23.58
N CYS A 117 30.60 -14.60 -24.73
CA CYS A 117 29.16 -14.74 -24.93
C CYS A 117 28.83 -15.67 -26.11
N ASP A 118 29.69 -16.64 -26.37
CA ASP A 118 29.62 -17.55 -27.54
C ASP A 118 28.50 -18.61 -27.42
N ASP A 119 27.86 -18.71 -26.27
CA ASP A 119 26.80 -19.66 -25.94
C ASP A 119 25.38 -19.15 -26.28
N GLN A 120 25.28 -18.04 -27.00
CA GLN A 120 24.03 -17.43 -27.45
C GLN A 120 24.24 -16.56 -28.69
N GLY A 121 23.24 -16.51 -29.56
CA GLY A 121 23.23 -15.68 -30.76
C GLY A 121 22.48 -14.37 -30.56
N LEU A 122 22.96 -13.31 -31.21
CA LEU A 122 22.28 -12.01 -31.27
C LEU A 122 21.44 -11.90 -32.56
N PHE A 123 20.14 -12.14 -32.47
CA PHE A 123 19.27 -12.19 -33.65
C PHE A 123 18.75 -10.80 -34.05
N TYR A 124 19.19 -10.31 -35.21
CA TYR A 124 18.88 -8.98 -35.79
C TYR A 124 18.57 -9.06 -37.30
N TYR A 125 17.65 -9.93 -37.70
CA TYR A 125 17.32 -10.12 -39.12
C TYR A 125 15.83 -9.96 -39.40
N GLY A 126 15.51 -9.57 -40.63
CA GLY A 126 14.13 -9.49 -41.10
C GLY A 126 13.64 -10.85 -41.60
N LYS A 127 12.46 -11.26 -41.11
CA LYS A 127 11.74 -12.43 -41.61
C LYS A 127 10.39 -11.97 -42.19
N PRO A 128 10.08 -12.26 -43.47
CA PRO A 128 8.77 -11.96 -44.04
C PRO A 128 7.64 -12.56 -43.21
N LEU A 129 6.61 -11.77 -42.93
CA LEU A 129 5.39 -12.28 -42.30
C LEU A 129 4.42 -12.70 -43.41
N ASN A 130 4.04 -13.98 -43.42
CA ASN A 130 3.20 -14.60 -44.46
C ASN A 130 3.78 -14.46 -45.90
N PRO A 131 4.99 -14.97 -46.16
CA PRO A 131 5.58 -14.87 -47.49
C PRO A 131 4.75 -15.63 -48.52
N ALA A 132 4.55 -15.02 -49.69
CA ALA A 132 4.00 -15.68 -50.87
C ALA A 132 5.06 -16.50 -51.66
N GLY A 133 6.33 -16.46 -51.22
CA GLY A 133 7.48 -17.04 -51.92
C GLY A 133 8.64 -17.34 -50.97
N ASN A 134 9.79 -16.68 -51.17
CA ASN A 134 11.03 -16.98 -50.44
C ASN A 134 10.95 -16.66 -48.94
N GLU A 135 11.63 -17.49 -48.15
CA GLU A 135 11.82 -17.34 -46.70
C GLU A 135 13.19 -16.73 -46.37
N SER A 136 13.37 -16.30 -45.12
CA SER A 136 14.68 -15.88 -44.58
C SER A 136 15.42 -17.06 -43.94
N SER A 137 16.74 -17.13 -44.14
CA SER A 137 17.60 -17.99 -43.31
C SER A 137 17.67 -17.47 -41.88
N SER A 138 17.72 -18.36 -40.90
CA SER A 138 17.96 -17.98 -39.50
C SER A 138 19.42 -17.56 -39.32
N THR A 139 19.64 -16.27 -39.06
CA THR A 139 20.99 -15.69 -38.91
C THR A 139 21.08 -14.91 -37.61
N TYR A 140 22.28 -14.85 -37.04
CA TYR A 140 22.58 -14.09 -35.84
C TYR A 140 23.93 -13.38 -35.99
N TRP A 141 24.14 -12.31 -35.22
CA TRP A 141 25.42 -11.63 -35.16
C TRP A 141 26.35 -12.37 -34.19
N SER A 142 27.56 -12.65 -34.68
CA SER A 142 28.69 -13.08 -33.85
C SER A 142 29.63 -11.88 -33.69
N VAL A 143 29.96 -11.52 -32.46
CA VAL A 143 30.78 -10.34 -32.17
C VAL A 143 32.24 -10.67 -32.50
N TYR A 144 32.88 -9.80 -33.28
CA TYR A 144 34.26 -9.94 -33.69
C TYR A 144 34.98 -8.59 -33.60
N THR A 145 36.21 -8.61 -33.08
CA THR A 145 37.16 -7.49 -33.11
C THR A 145 38.50 -7.99 -33.60
N SER A 146 39.12 -7.31 -34.57
CA SER A 146 40.47 -7.64 -35.04
C SER A 146 41.52 -7.23 -34.01
N GLU A 147 42.54 -8.07 -33.80
CA GLU A 147 43.72 -7.73 -32.98
C GLU A 147 44.49 -6.53 -33.54
N THR A 148 44.38 -6.27 -34.84
CA THR A 148 45.02 -5.11 -35.49
C THR A 148 44.22 -3.82 -35.36
N ASN A 149 43.03 -3.85 -34.76
CA ASN A 149 42.23 -2.64 -34.55
C ASN A 149 42.87 -1.81 -33.42
N PRO A 150 43.45 -0.62 -33.71
CA PRO A 150 44.12 0.18 -32.69
C PRO A 150 43.14 0.81 -31.69
N PHE A 151 41.84 0.77 -31.98
CA PHE A 151 40.78 1.26 -31.11
C PHE A 151 40.27 0.13 -30.20
N ALA A 152 41.18 -0.48 -29.44
CA ALA A 152 40.83 -1.50 -28.46
C ALA A 152 39.75 -0.95 -27.53
N GLN A 153 38.64 -1.68 -27.39
CA GLN A 153 37.57 -1.25 -26.51
C GLN A 153 38.04 -1.30 -25.06
N THR A 154 37.66 -0.26 -24.31
CA THR A 154 37.76 -0.27 -22.85
C THR A 154 36.98 -1.45 -22.29
N GLY A 155 37.54 -2.14 -21.29
CA GLY A 155 36.85 -3.22 -20.58
C GLY A 155 37.42 -4.61 -20.82
N PHE A 156 36.49 -5.56 -20.95
CA PHE A 156 36.77 -6.98 -21.09
C PHE A 156 37.21 -7.31 -22.51
N ASN A 157 38.28 -8.09 -22.64
CA ASN A 157 38.55 -8.79 -23.88
C ASN A 157 37.52 -9.91 -24.07
N GLY A 158 37.09 -10.26 -25.29
CA GLY A 158 36.19 -11.38 -25.50
C GLY A 158 35.17 -11.17 -26.62
N SER A 159 34.07 -11.91 -26.55
CA SER A 159 33.08 -12.04 -27.63
C SER A 159 31.70 -11.49 -27.28
N CYS A 160 31.59 -10.70 -26.22
CA CYS A 160 30.34 -10.06 -25.85
C CYS A 160 30.17 -8.70 -26.51
N GLN A 161 28.92 -8.36 -26.86
CA GLN A 161 28.47 -6.99 -27.03
C GLN A 161 28.11 -6.44 -25.64
N PHE A 162 28.41 -5.17 -25.35
CA PHE A 162 28.13 -4.59 -24.03
C PHE A 162 27.07 -3.48 -24.14
N PRO A 163 25.93 -3.57 -23.42
CA PRO A 163 25.47 -4.73 -22.67
C PRO A 163 24.89 -5.83 -23.59
N GLN A 164 24.88 -7.07 -23.09
CA GLN A 164 24.23 -8.23 -23.72
C GLN A 164 23.63 -9.11 -22.62
N ILE A 165 22.37 -9.54 -22.78
CA ILE A 165 21.76 -10.58 -21.92
C ILE A 165 22.65 -11.80 -21.97
N THR A 166 22.96 -12.42 -20.84
CA THR A 166 23.78 -13.65 -20.82
C THR A 166 22.92 -14.89 -20.96
N ARG A 167 23.53 -16.04 -21.26
CA ARG A 167 22.80 -17.32 -21.29
C ARG A 167 22.04 -17.61 -19.99
N GLN A 168 22.66 -17.35 -18.84
CA GLN A 168 21.99 -17.48 -17.54
C GLN A 168 20.80 -16.52 -17.42
N GLY A 169 20.89 -15.30 -17.95
CA GLY A 169 19.76 -14.36 -18.00
C GLY A 169 18.63 -14.83 -18.91
N LEU A 170 18.92 -15.52 -20.01
CA LEU A 170 17.92 -16.16 -20.85
C LEU A 170 17.20 -17.30 -20.10
N ASP A 171 17.95 -18.13 -19.38
CA ASP A 171 17.39 -19.23 -18.59
C ASP A 171 16.54 -18.69 -17.40
N ASP A 172 16.99 -17.63 -16.72
CA ASP A 172 16.22 -16.94 -15.67
C ASP A 172 14.92 -16.35 -16.23
N SER A 173 14.96 -15.78 -17.45
CA SER A 173 13.78 -15.25 -18.13
C SER A 173 12.77 -16.32 -18.50
N TRP A 174 13.24 -17.48 -18.95
CA TRP A 174 12.38 -18.63 -19.23
C TRP A 174 11.66 -19.11 -17.97
N GLN A 175 12.41 -19.24 -16.87
CA GLN A 175 11.85 -19.65 -15.58
C GLN A 175 10.83 -18.62 -15.06
N HIS A 176 11.11 -17.32 -15.19
CA HIS A 176 10.18 -16.26 -14.84
C HIS A 176 8.86 -16.37 -15.64
N GLY A 177 8.94 -16.68 -16.94
CA GLY A 177 7.75 -16.96 -17.75
C GLY A 177 6.94 -18.15 -17.24
N LYS A 178 7.61 -19.25 -16.91
CA LYS A 178 6.98 -20.44 -16.32
C LYS A 178 6.29 -20.13 -15.00
N ASP A 179 6.90 -19.31 -14.14
CA ASP A 179 6.35 -18.93 -12.84
C ASP A 179 5.07 -18.08 -12.97
N LEU A 180 5.08 -17.09 -13.88
CA LEU A 180 3.89 -16.30 -14.20
C LEU A 180 2.77 -17.16 -14.79
N TYR A 181 3.10 -18.08 -15.70
CA TYR A 181 2.12 -18.99 -16.28
C TYR A 181 1.54 -19.93 -15.22
N GLY A 182 2.36 -20.45 -14.31
CA GLY A 182 1.91 -21.28 -13.20
C GLY A 182 0.90 -20.57 -12.29
N VAL A 183 1.02 -19.26 -12.12
CA VAL A 183 0.03 -18.48 -11.36
C VAL A 183 -1.20 -18.18 -12.20
N TYR A 184 -1.03 -17.54 -13.34
CA TYR A 184 -2.15 -16.97 -14.06
C TYR A 184 -2.87 -17.97 -14.96
N HIS A 185 -2.22 -19.04 -15.41
CA HIS A 185 -2.87 -20.17 -16.10
C HIS A 185 -3.25 -21.28 -15.12
N ASP A 186 -2.26 -21.93 -14.48
CA ASP A 186 -2.52 -23.17 -13.75
C ASP A 186 -3.29 -22.94 -12.45
N LEU A 187 -2.87 -21.96 -11.63
CA LEU A 187 -3.47 -21.71 -10.33
C LEU A 187 -4.80 -20.95 -10.41
N LEU A 188 -4.89 -19.94 -11.28
CA LEU A 188 -6.05 -19.04 -11.36
C LEU A 188 -6.99 -19.33 -12.53
N GLY A 189 -6.58 -20.13 -13.53
CA GLY A 189 -7.38 -20.39 -14.73
C GLY A 189 -7.71 -19.13 -15.54
N PHE A 190 -6.89 -18.07 -15.42
CA PHE A 190 -7.15 -16.77 -16.00
C PHE A 190 -6.60 -16.64 -17.43
N LEU A 191 -5.36 -17.06 -17.65
CA LEU A 191 -4.74 -17.07 -18.97
C LEU A 191 -5.28 -18.22 -19.82
N PRO A 192 -5.41 -18.02 -21.15
CA PRO A 192 -5.72 -19.11 -22.06
C PRO A 192 -4.55 -20.11 -22.11
N LYS A 193 -4.86 -21.37 -22.46
CA LYS A 193 -3.86 -22.42 -22.67
C LYS A 193 -2.89 -22.06 -23.80
N ASP A 194 -3.45 -21.63 -24.94
CA ASP A 194 -2.70 -21.23 -26.12
C ASP A 194 -2.65 -19.70 -26.27
N MET A 195 -1.61 -19.21 -26.93
CA MET A 195 -1.49 -17.81 -27.33
C MET A 195 -2.72 -17.33 -28.13
N SER A 196 -3.22 -16.15 -27.80
CA SER A 196 -4.39 -15.56 -28.46
C SER A 196 -4.30 -14.03 -28.47
N ASN A 197 -5.24 -13.37 -29.15
CA ASN A 197 -5.36 -11.91 -29.16
C ASN A 197 -5.75 -11.29 -27.80
N LYS A 198 -5.92 -12.09 -26.76
CA LYS A 198 -6.17 -11.62 -25.39
C LYS A 198 -4.88 -11.30 -24.61
N VAL A 199 -3.73 -11.66 -25.16
CA VAL A 199 -2.41 -11.55 -24.55
C VAL A 199 -1.52 -10.70 -25.46
N THR A 200 -0.85 -9.69 -24.92
CA THR A 200 0.10 -8.86 -25.70
C THR A 200 1.40 -8.62 -24.95
N TYR A 201 2.50 -8.60 -25.69
CA TYR A 201 3.84 -8.31 -25.19
C TYR A 201 4.35 -7.00 -25.75
N ARG A 202 5.01 -6.19 -24.92
CA ARG A 202 5.67 -4.95 -25.27
C ARG A 202 7.10 -4.97 -24.77
N VAL A 203 8.00 -4.45 -25.58
CA VAL A 203 9.42 -4.30 -25.25
C VAL A 203 9.86 -2.87 -25.57
N THR A 204 11.05 -2.50 -25.12
CA THR A 204 11.65 -1.19 -25.42
C THR A 204 12.35 -1.24 -26.78
N ASN A 205 12.86 -0.10 -27.24
CA ASN A 205 13.70 -0.05 -28.43
C ASN A 205 15.09 -0.67 -28.23
N ASN A 206 15.42 -1.11 -27.01
CA ASN A 206 16.66 -1.83 -26.71
C ASN A 206 16.46 -3.36 -26.87
N GLN A 207 17.24 -3.99 -27.75
CA GLN A 207 17.12 -5.40 -28.11
C GLN A 207 17.19 -6.37 -26.92
N ILE A 208 17.90 -6.01 -25.83
CA ILE A 208 17.99 -6.89 -24.65
C ILE A 208 16.60 -7.23 -24.09
N THR A 209 15.65 -6.30 -24.21
CA THR A 209 14.26 -6.52 -23.76
C THR A 209 13.50 -7.49 -24.68
N SER A 210 13.81 -7.51 -25.97
CA SER A 210 13.29 -8.50 -26.93
C SER A 210 13.83 -9.91 -26.68
N GLN A 211 15.11 -10.03 -26.33
CA GLN A 211 15.76 -11.31 -26.00
C GLN A 211 15.11 -11.95 -24.77
N VAL A 212 14.89 -11.15 -23.72
CA VAL A 212 14.16 -11.55 -22.52
C VAL A 212 12.73 -11.95 -22.85
N ALA A 213 11.99 -11.10 -23.58
CA ALA A 213 10.61 -11.40 -23.96
C ALA A 213 10.49 -12.73 -24.72
N GLY A 214 11.42 -13.03 -25.62
CA GLY A 214 11.44 -14.30 -26.37
C GLY A 214 11.49 -15.52 -25.45
N MET A 215 12.41 -15.53 -24.48
CA MET A 215 12.56 -16.64 -23.52
C MET A 215 11.39 -16.71 -22.54
N LEU A 216 10.89 -15.56 -22.09
CA LEU A 216 9.72 -15.50 -21.22
C LEU A 216 8.48 -16.09 -21.88
N ILE A 217 8.23 -15.74 -23.14
CA ILE A 217 7.08 -16.25 -23.90
C ILE A 217 7.21 -17.76 -24.13
N ASP A 218 8.42 -18.25 -24.39
CA ASP A 218 8.67 -19.69 -24.50
C ASP A 218 8.35 -20.42 -23.19
N GLY A 219 8.81 -19.89 -22.05
CA GLY A 219 8.48 -20.43 -20.73
C GLY A 219 6.99 -20.41 -20.38
N MET A 220 6.24 -19.44 -20.92
CA MET A 220 4.79 -19.37 -20.73
C MET A 220 4.01 -20.31 -21.67
N TYR A 221 4.35 -20.33 -22.97
CA TYR A 221 3.47 -20.88 -24.01
C TYR A 221 4.15 -21.86 -24.97
N ALA A 222 5.48 -21.89 -25.04
CA ALA A 222 6.25 -22.62 -26.05
C ALA A 222 5.63 -22.49 -27.47
N PRO A 223 5.44 -21.26 -27.98
CA PRO A 223 4.63 -21.02 -29.18
C PRO A 223 5.28 -21.62 -30.43
N LYS A 224 4.47 -22.22 -31.31
CA LYS A 224 4.93 -22.76 -32.61
C LYS A 224 5.01 -21.72 -33.72
N LYS A 225 4.49 -20.50 -33.50
CA LYS A 225 4.40 -19.42 -34.47
C LYS A 225 5.13 -18.19 -33.94
N ASP A 226 5.58 -17.33 -34.86
CA ASP A 226 6.19 -16.05 -34.52
C ASP A 226 5.22 -15.20 -33.66
N VAL A 227 5.74 -14.58 -32.60
CA VAL A 227 4.96 -13.75 -31.68
C VAL A 227 5.34 -12.29 -31.87
N SER A 228 4.32 -11.43 -32.04
CA SER A 228 4.54 -9.99 -32.17
C SER A 228 4.91 -9.38 -30.82
N LEU A 229 6.07 -8.72 -30.77
CA LEU A 229 6.48 -7.82 -29.70
C LEU A 229 6.18 -6.38 -30.14
N ARG A 230 5.47 -5.64 -29.29
CA ARG A 230 5.13 -4.24 -29.56
C ARG A 230 6.27 -3.33 -29.09
N ILE A 231 6.64 -2.38 -29.93
CA ILE A 231 7.50 -1.25 -29.57
C ILE A 231 6.76 0.05 -29.90
N GLN A 232 7.12 1.13 -29.21
CA GLN A 232 6.82 2.48 -29.68
C GLN A 232 8.02 3.02 -30.46
N PRO A 233 7.84 3.97 -31.39
CA PRO A 233 8.97 4.58 -32.09
C PRO A 233 9.98 5.21 -31.13
N THR A 234 11.26 5.19 -31.50
CA THR A 234 12.34 5.88 -30.78
C THR A 234 11.98 7.35 -30.52
N GLY A 235 12.31 7.86 -29.33
CA GLY A 235 12.04 9.24 -28.92
C GLY A 235 10.64 9.52 -28.39
N VAL A 236 9.67 8.61 -28.59
CA VAL A 236 8.34 8.68 -27.96
C VAL A 236 8.01 7.46 -27.11
N ASP A 237 8.90 6.46 -27.06
CA ASP A 237 8.68 5.29 -26.22
C ASP A 237 8.48 5.69 -24.77
N SER A 238 7.31 5.34 -24.24
CA SER A 238 6.91 5.59 -22.86
C SER A 238 7.41 4.49 -21.92
N LEU A 239 7.69 3.28 -22.42
CA LEU A 239 8.11 2.15 -21.59
C LEU A 239 9.54 2.33 -21.07
N GLU A 240 10.43 2.77 -21.95
CA GLU A 240 11.72 3.39 -21.61
C GLU A 240 11.58 4.87 -21.98
N PRO A 241 11.34 5.78 -21.02
CA PRO A 241 10.88 7.13 -21.31
C PRO A 241 11.98 7.94 -22.00
N GLN A 242 12.01 7.89 -23.34
CA GLN A 242 12.97 8.62 -24.17
C GLN A 242 12.46 9.99 -24.61
N TYR A 243 11.21 10.33 -24.28
CA TYR A 243 10.64 11.63 -24.55
C TYR A 243 11.26 12.72 -23.65
N SER A 244 11.41 13.93 -24.19
CA SER A 244 11.95 15.05 -23.43
C SER A 244 10.95 15.58 -22.40
N CYS A 245 11.38 15.75 -21.16
CA CYS A 245 10.63 16.45 -20.13
C CYS A 245 11.58 17.36 -19.33
N PRO A 246 11.82 18.61 -19.77
CA PRO A 246 12.77 19.52 -19.12
C PRO A 246 12.48 19.76 -17.63
N ALA A 247 11.20 19.77 -17.25
CA ALA A 247 10.79 19.91 -15.85
C ALA A 247 11.22 18.71 -14.98
N ALA A 248 11.12 17.49 -15.50
CA ALA A 248 11.59 16.30 -14.79
C ALA A 248 13.12 16.27 -14.73
N SER A 249 13.79 16.56 -15.85
CA SER A 249 15.26 16.61 -15.90
C SER A 249 15.83 17.65 -14.93
N THR A 250 15.27 18.86 -14.91
CA THR A 250 15.68 19.93 -13.98
C THR A 250 15.52 19.50 -12.52
N ARG A 251 14.46 18.76 -12.20
CA ARG A 251 14.26 18.24 -10.84
C ARG A 251 15.29 17.17 -10.50
N TYR A 252 15.54 16.17 -11.34
CA TYR A 252 16.58 15.18 -11.05
C TYR A 252 17.95 15.81 -10.84
N SER A 253 18.33 16.79 -11.67
CA SER A 253 19.61 17.50 -11.54
C SER A 253 19.74 18.37 -10.29
N SER A 254 18.63 18.67 -9.58
CA SER A 254 18.68 19.53 -8.39
C SER A 254 19.07 18.79 -7.11
N TYR A 255 18.96 17.46 -7.08
CA TYR A 255 19.26 16.66 -5.88
C TYR A 255 20.01 15.36 -6.17
N GLY A 256 19.95 14.76 -7.37
CA GLY A 256 20.54 13.45 -7.63
C GLY A 256 21.98 13.52 -8.18
N VAL A 257 22.32 12.51 -9.00
CA VAL A 257 23.63 12.36 -9.66
C VAL A 257 24.05 13.66 -10.35
N GLY A 258 25.28 14.11 -10.06
CA GLY A 258 25.85 15.33 -10.61
C GLY A 258 25.34 16.64 -9.98
N SER A 259 24.42 16.58 -9.01
CA SER A 259 24.00 17.76 -8.25
C SER A 259 25.05 18.18 -7.22
N LYS A 260 25.01 19.45 -6.81
CA LYS A 260 25.83 19.99 -5.70
C LYS A 260 25.08 19.99 -4.37
N ALA A 261 23.94 19.29 -4.28
CA ALA A 261 23.14 19.28 -3.06
C ALA A 261 23.92 18.57 -1.94
N SER A 262 23.97 19.15 -0.75
CA SER A 262 24.75 18.61 0.38
C SER A 262 24.26 17.22 0.81
N ASN A 263 22.95 16.99 0.75
CA ASN A 263 22.32 15.72 1.06
C ASN A 263 22.64 14.60 0.04
N TRP A 264 23.08 14.94 -1.18
CA TRP A 264 23.64 13.98 -2.14
C TRP A 264 25.15 13.87 -2.04
N THR A 265 25.87 14.99 -1.98
CA THR A 265 27.34 14.96 -1.99
C THR A 265 27.97 14.43 -0.70
N ALA A 266 27.19 14.29 0.37
CA ALA A 266 27.65 13.74 1.65
C ALA A 266 28.21 12.32 1.54
N HIS A 267 27.52 11.39 0.86
CA HIS A 267 28.01 10.01 0.75
C HIS A 267 29.23 9.92 -0.16
N LEU A 268 29.30 10.72 -1.24
CA LEU A 268 30.46 10.78 -2.12
C LEU A 268 31.71 11.27 -1.36
N THR A 269 31.54 12.31 -0.53
CA THR A 269 32.62 12.84 0.32
C THR A 269 33.10 11.80 1.31
N ALA A 270 32.17 11.14 2.01
CA ALA A 270 32.50 10.10 2.99
C ALA A 270 33.13 8.85 2.34
N ALA A 271 32.74 8.51 1.13
CA ALA A 271 33.24 7.35 0.41
C ALA A 271 34.51 7.61 -0.41
N LYS A 272 35.09 8.82 -0.34
CA LYS A 272 36.34 9.15 -1.06
C LYS A 272 37.46 8.12 -0.84
N PRO A 273 37.76 7.63 0.38
CA PRO A 273 38.80 6.62 0.55
C PRO A 273 38.51 5.30 -0.18
N LEU A 274 37.22 4.94 -0.32
CA LEU A 274 36.81 3.76 -1.10
C LEU A 274 37.04 3.99 -2.59
N PHE A 275 36.67 5.17 -3.13
CA PHE A 275 36.98 5.53 -4.51
C PHE A 275 38.49 5.49 -4.79
N ASP A 276 39.31 6.15 -3.96
CA ASP A 276 40.77 6.18 -4.11
C ASP A 276 41.35 4.75 -4.15
N SER A 277 40.83 3.86 -3.29
CA SER A 277 41.25 2.46 -3.25
C SER A 277 40.80 1.68 -4.48
N LEU A 278 39.55 1.83 -4.93
CA LEU A 278 39.03 1.18 -6.13
C LEU A 278 39.75 1.67 -7.40
N ASP A 279 40.01 2.97 -7.52
CA ASP A 279 40.75 3.60 -8.62
C ASP A 279 42.17 3.02 -8.72
N SER A 280 42.85 2.84 -7.58
CA SER A 280 44.19 2.23 -7.55
C SER A 280 44.20 0.77 -8.06
N ILE A 281 43.06 0.08 -8.01
CA ILE A 281 42.92 -1.29 -8.51
C ILE A 281 42.47 -1.29 -9.97
N SER A 282 41.47 -0.47 -10.31
CA SER A 282 40.80 -0.43 -11.62
C SER A 282 41.59 0.31 -12.69
N GLY A 283 42.47 1.24 -12.29
CA GLY A 283 43.15 2.17 -13.20
C GLY A 283 42.28 3.35 -13.64
N ILE A 284 41.15 3.59 -12.97
CA ILE A 284 40.33 4.78 -13.19
C ILE A 284 41.09 6.03 -12.71
N PRO A 285 41.12 7.12 -13.49
CA PRO A 285 41.72 8.38 -13.05
C PRO A 285 41.02 8.94 -11.81
N SER A 286 41.81 9.37 -10.82
CA SER A 286 41.30 9.93 -9.55
C SER A 286 40.52 11.24 -9.70
N ASP A 287 40.59 11.88 -10.87
CA ASP A 287 39.88 13.10 -11.24
C ASP A 287 38.71 12.83 -12.21
N SER A 288 38.32 11.56 -12.39
CA SER A 288 37.24 11.18 -13.28
C SER A 288 35.87 11.61 -12.75
N THR A 289 35.37 12.74 -13.27
CA THR A 289 34.04 13.26 -12.90
C THR A 289 32.90 12.30 -13.21
N ASP A 290 33.06 11.44 -14.22
CA ASP A 290 32.04 10.47 -14.58
C ASP A 290 31.96 9.30 -13.60
N TRP A 291 33.11 8.83 -13.08
CA TRP A 291 33.16 7.70 -12.14
C TRP A 291 32.90 8.11 -10.69
N HIS A 292 33.14 9.37 -10.33
CA HIS A 292 33.04 9.83 -8.93
C HIS A 292 31.79 10.66 -8.63
N LYS A 293 30.84 10.75 -9.58
CA LYS A 293 29.52 11.38 -9.36
C LYS A 293 28.46 10.42 -8.79
N SER A 294 28.71 9.11 -8.85
CA SER A 294 27.90 8.04 -8.24
C SER A 294 28.68 6.71 -8.17
N PHE A 295 28.15 5.72 -7.45
CA PHE A 295 28.67 4.35 -7.42
C PHE A 295 28.18 3.48 -8.58
N ASP A 296 27.43 4.02 -9.55
CA ASP A 296 26.81 3.25 -10.65
C ASP A 296 27.81 2.39 -11.42
N HIS A 297 28.92 3.00 -11.85
CA HIS A 297 29.93 2.29 -12.62
C HIS A 297 30.53 1.11 -11.84
N TYR A 298 30.94 1.34 -10.58
CA TYR A 298 31.47 0.29 -9.72
C TYR A 298 30.43 -0.76 -9.35
N TYR A 299 29.21 -0.35 -9.03
CA TYR A 299 28.12 -1.25 -8.66
C TYR A 299 27.79 -2.18 -9.82
N ASP A 300 27.55 -1.65 -11.01
CA ASP A 300 27.21 -2.46 -12.18
C ASP A 300 28.33 -3.44 -12.54
N ASN A 301 29.58 -2.97 -12.55
CA ASN A 301 30.73 -3.80 -12.85
C ASN A 301 30.86 -4.97 -11.88
N LEU A 302 30.94 -4.68 -10.58
CA LEU A 302 31.21 -5.70 -9.56
C LEU A 302 30.03 -6.65 -9.39
N SER A 303 28.82 -6.13 -9.33
CA SER A 303 27.62 -6.95 -9.14
C SER A 303 27.37 -7.88 -10.32
N ALA A 304 27.59 -7.42 -11.56
CA ALA A 304 27.47 -8.28 -12.73
C ALA A 304 28.48 -9.43 -12.71
N ARG A 305 29.73 -9.22 -12.26
CA ARG A 305 30.71 -10.31 -12.12
C ARG A 305 30.24 -11.36 -11.13
N GLN A 306 29.90 -10.92 -9.92
CA GLN A 306 29.52 -11.84 -8.86
C GLN A 306 28.29 -12.64 -9.27
N CYS A 307 27.36 -12.00 -9.96
CA CYS A 307 26.15 -12.63 -10.44
C CYS A 307 26.36 -13.75 -11.48
N HIS A 308 27.53 -13.73 -12.14
CA HIS A 308 28.00 -14.74 -13.09
C HIS A 308 29.14 -15.59 -12.51
N ALA A 309 29.31 -15.62 -11.18
CA ALA A 309 30.37 -16.33 -10.47
C ALA A 309 31.78 -16.02 -10.99
N LYS A 310 32.00 -14.79 -11.49
CA LYS A 310 33.30 -14.31 -11.93
C LYS A 310 34.05 -13.68 -10.76
N PRO A 311 35.39 -13.79 -10.73
CA PRO A 311 36.19 -13.21 -9.65
C PRO A 311 36.08 -11.68 -9.67
N LEU A 312 36.21 -11.08 -8.48
CA LEU A 312 36.38 -9.63 -8.36
C LEU A 312 37.69 -9.21 -9.05
N PRO A 313 37.72 -8.01 -9.68
CA PRO A 313 38.85 -7.58 -10.50
C PRO A 313 40.09 -7.31 -9.67
N CYS A 314 41.26 -7.55 -10.28
CA CYS A 314 42.57 -7.23 -9.73
C CYS A 314 43.30 -6.23 -10.61
N ASN A 315 44.24 -5.50 -10.02
CA ASN A 315 45.09 -4.59 -10.75
C ASN A 315 45.89 -5.36 -11.81
N ILE A 316 45.88 -4.85 -13.04
CA ILE A 316 46.54 -5.50 -14.19
C ILE A 316 48.06 -5.57 -14.06
N ASN A 317 48.68 -4.67 -13.30
CA ASN A 317 50.12 -4.61 -13.06
C ASN A 317 50.52 -5.28 -11.74
N ASN A 318 49.57 -5.49 -10.82
CA ASN A 318 49.77 -6.21 -9.56
C ASN A 318 48.56 -7.11 -9.26
N THR A 319 48.61 -8.36 -9.73
CA THR A 319 47.51 -9.32 -9.63
C THR A 319 47.19 -9.79 -8.21
N GLN A 320 48.01 -9.43 -7.21
CA GLN A 320 47.71 -9.66 -5.80
C GLN A 320 46.84 -8.55 -5.18
N SER A 321 46.73 -7.40 -5.85
CA SER A 321 45.91 -6.28 -5.41
C SER A 321 44.52 -6.35 -6.07
N CYS A 322 43.60 -7.05 -5.42
CA CYS A 322 42.24 -7.26 -5.90
C CYS A 322 41.21 -6.47 -5.10
N VAL A 323 40.08 -6.16 -5.73
CA VAL A 323 38.90 -5.67 -5.01
C VAL A 323 38.49 -6.75 -4.03
N SER A 324 38.52 -6.42 -2.74
CA SER A 324 38.08 -7.31 -1.67
C SER A 324 36.56 -7.46 -1.64
N GLN A 325 36.07 -8.55 -1.05
CA GLN A 325 34.63 -8.74 -0.87
C GLN A 325 34.01 -7.62 -0.02
N ASP A 326 34.71 -7.10 0.98
CA ASP A 326 34.21 -6.01 1.82
C ASP A 326 34.08 -4.69 1.05
N GLN A 327 35.03 -4.39 0.15
CA GLN A 327 34.90 -3.26 -0.77
C GLN A 327 33.68 -3.43 -1.69
N ALA A 328 33.52 -4.61 -2.31
CA ALA A 328 32.36 -4.90 -3.16
C ALA A 328 31.04 -4.78 -2.40
N ASN A 329 30.97 -5.35 -1.18
CA ASN A 329 29.80 -5.23 -0.31
C ASN A 329 29.48 -3.77 0.04
N THR A 330 30.51 -2.94 0.28
CA THR A 330 30.35 -1.51 0.57
C THR A 330 29.84 -0.75 -0.65
N VAL A 331 30.37 -1.05 -1.84
CA VAL A 331 29.82 -0.54 -3.12
C VAL A 331 28.35 -0.91 -3.27
N TYR A 332 27.96 -2.14 -2.93
CA TYR A 332 26.56 -2.55 -3.01
C TYR A 332 25.66 -1.78 -2.06
N ARG A 333 26.06 -1.60 -0.80
CA ARG A 333 25.29 -0.79 0.16
C ARG A 333 25.17 0.67 -0.32
N LEU A 334 26.23 1.25 -0.86
CA LEU A 334 26.23 2.62 -1.38
C LEU A 334 25.36 2.77 -2.63
N GLY A 335 25.39 1.80 -3.56
CA GLY A 335 24.48 1.83 -4.71
C GLY A 335 23.01 1.72 -4.30
N GLN A 336 22.68 0.91 -3.29
CA GLN A 336 21.32 0.85 -2.73
C GLN A 336 20.90 2.20 -2.13
N TYR A 337 21.79 2.83 -1.36
CA TYR A 337 21.58 4.16 -0.79
C TYR A 337 21.32 5.22 -1.87
N GLU A 338 22.18 5.27 -2.89
CA GLU A 338 22.02 6.21 -4.01
C GLU A 338 20.69 6.02 -4.73
N TYR A 339 20.33 4.77 -5.02
CA TYR A 339 19.11 4.46 -5.75
C TYR A 339 17.85 4.79 -4.94
N SER A 340 17.87 4.50 -3.63
CA SER A 340 16.81 4.91 -2.70
C SER A 340 16.70 6.42 -2.66
N PHE A 341 17.82 7.13 -2.55
CA PHE A 341 17.84 8.58 -2.48
C PHE A 341 17.27 9.24 -3.74
N ILE A 342 17.72 8.78 -4.92
CA ILE A 342 17.27 9.30 -6.22
C ILE A 342 15.77 9.07 -6.42
N HIS A 343 15.25 7.90 -6.04
CA HIS A 343 13.89 7.52 -6.40
C HIS A 343 12.86 7.62 -5.27
N ARG A 344 13.25 7.77 -4.00
CA ARG A 344 12.32 7.89 -2.88
C ARG A 344 12.71 8.91 -1.82
N ASP A 345 13.93 8.91 -1.28
CA ASP A 345 14.21 9.68 -0.05
C ASP A 345 14.20 11.19 -0.27
N ALA A 346 14.57 11.66 -1.47
CA ALA A 346 14.45 13.07 -1.80
C ALA A 346 12.97 13.45 -2.05
N PRO A 347 12.42 14.49 -1.39
CA PRO A 347 11.02 14.91 -1.61
C PRO A 347 10.68 15.26 -3.07
N GLN A 348 11.69 15.70 -3.84
CA GLN A 348 11.57 16.03 -5.26
C GLN A 348 11.34 14.79 -6.15
N SER A 349 11.68 13.60 -5.67
CA SER A 349 11.64 12.33 -6.42
C SER A 349 10.28 12.03 -7.03
N LEU A 350 9.18 12.19 -6.27
CA LEU A 350 7.83 11.91 -6.75
C LEU A 350 7.50 12.76 -7.97
N GLN A 351 7.71 14.07 -7.90
CA GLN A 351 7.41 14.97 -9.02
C GLN A 351 8.36 14.77 -10.21
N ALA A 352 9.61 14.39 -9.94
CA ALA A 352 10.56 14.02 -10.99
C ALA A 352 10.14 12.73 -11.72
N ALA A 353 9.68 11.71 -10.98
CA ALA A 353 9.18 10.45 -11.52
C ALA A 353 7.85 10.64 -12.26
N VAL A 354 6.89 11.40 -11.70
CA VAL A 354 5.63 11.74 -12.37
C VAL A 354 5.88 12.44 -13.70
N GLY A 355 6.78 13.43 -13.74
CA GLY A 355 7.10 14.12 -15.00
C GLY A 355 7.80 13.23 -16.03
N SER A 356 8.68 12.32 -15.57
CA SER A 356 9.47 11.46 -16.46
C SER A 356 8.82 10.13 -16.83
N TYR A 357 7.75 9.71 -16.15
CA TYR A 357 7.11 8.40 -16.40
C TYR A 357 5.58 8.45 -16.41
N GLY A 358 4.98 9.63 -16.25
CA GLY A 358 3.54 9.83 -16.23
C GLY A 358 2.81 9.43 -17.51
N VAL A 359 3.48 9.45 -18.67
CA VAL A 359 2.88 9.02 -19.95
C VAL A 359 2.58 7.52 -19.93
N TRP A 360 3.54 6.70 -19.51
CA TRP A 360 3.32 5.25 -19.37
C TRP A 360 2.30 4.94 -18.29
N LEU A 361 2.32 5.67 -17.16
CA LEU A 361 1.31 5.52 -16.11
C LEU A 361 -0.10 5.84 -16.62
N ALA A 362 -0.24 6.83 -17.50
CA ALA A 362 -1.51 7.15 -18.14
C ALA A 362 -1.97 6.03 -19.08
N GLU A 363 -1.05 5.42 -19.85
CA GLU A 363 -1.35 4.25 -20.69
C GLU A 363 -1.81 3.05 -19.83
N LEU A 364 -1.11 2.75 -18.73
CA LEU A 364 -1.47 1.70 -17.77
C LEU A 364 -2.89 1.92 -17.22
N ALA A 365 -3.17 3.14 -16.74
CA ALA A 365 -4.48 3.49 -16.21
C ALA A 365 -5.58 3.39 -17.29
N GLN A 366 -5.28 3.79 -18.52
CA GLN A 366 -6.23 3.69 -19.62
C GLN A 366 -6.51 2.23 -19.99
N ASN A 367 -5.49 1.37 -20.04
CA ASN A 367 -5.65 -0.07 -20.28
C ASN A 367 -6.62 -0.70 -19.26
N MET A 368 -6.45 -0.38 -17.97
CA MET A 368 -7.34 -0.86 -16.92
C MET A 368 -8.77 -0.35 -17.09
N ARG A 369 -8.94 0.95 -17.35
CA ARG A 369 -10.26 1.56 -17.59
C ARG A 369 -10.96 0.94 -18.79
N ASP A 370 -10.24 0.67 -19.86
CA ASP A 370 -10.81 0.06 -21.07
C ASP A 370 -11.27 -1.38 -20.81
N VAL A 371 -10.55 -2.16 -20.00
CA VAL A 371 -11.00 -3.51 -19.63
C VAL A 371 -12.23 -3.44 -18.72
N VAL A 372 -12.22 -2.57 -17.71
CA VAL A 372 -13.37 -2.35 -16.81
C VAL A 372 -14.61 -1.88 -17.58
N ALA A 373 -14.42 -1.04 -18.58
CA ALA A 373 -15.50 -0.57 -19.46
C ALA A 373 -15.90 -1.57 -20.56
N GLY A 374 -15.26 -2.75 -20.64
CA GLY A 374 -15.51 -3.74 -21.69
C GLY A 374 -15.07 -3.33 -23.11
N LYS A 375 -14.21 -2.31 -23.22
CA LYS A 375 -13.69 -1.77 -24.49
C LYS A 375 -12.47 -2.54 -25.01
N SER A 376 -11.78 -3.29 -24.15
CA SER A 376 -10.62 -4.10 -24.54
C SER A 376 -10.89 -5.60 -24.40
N LYS A 377 -10.45 -6.38 -25.38
CA LYS A 377 -10.42 -7.85 -25.33
C LYS A 377 -9.10 -8.39 -24.76
N VAL A 378 -8.10 -7.53 -24.57
CA VAL A 378 -6.79 -7.88 -24.01
C VAL A 378 -6.92 -7.94 -22.49
N ILE A 379 -6.74 -9.14 -21.94
CA ILE A 379 -6.85 -9.39 -20.49
C ILE A 379 -5.47 -9.48 -19.81
N TYR A 380 -4.41 -9.67 -20.59
CA TYR A 380 -3.05 -9.74 -20.10
C TYR A 380 -2.10 -8.92 -20.97
N ARG A 381 -1.35 -8.02 -20.35
CA ARG A 381 -0.26 -7.27 -20.98
C ARG A 381 1.03 -7.51 -20.22
N HIS A 382 2.13 -7.71 -20.95
CA HIS A 382 3.45 -7.87 -20.37
C HIS A 382 4.42 -6.90 -21.02
N ASN A 383 5.08 -6.10 -20.19
CA ASN A 383 6.03 -5.09 -20.60
C ASN A 383 7.44 -5.43 -20.09
N VAL A 384 8.40 -5.63 -21.00
CA VAL A 384 9.81 -5.84 -20.65
C VAL A 384 10.57 -4.53 -20.78
N ALA A 385 11.12 -4.05 -19.67
CA ALA A 385 11.69 -2.71 -19.52
C ALA A 385 13.07 -2.75 -18.84
N HIS A 386 13.51 -1.58 -18.36
CA HIS A 386 14.78 -1.38 -17.66
C HIS A 386 14.55 -1.04 -16.19
N ASP A 387 15.62 -1.04 -15.39
CA ASP A 387 15.58 -0.66 -13.98
C ASP A 387 15.05 0.76 -13.80
N GLY A 388 15.49 1.71 -14.65
CA GLY A 388 15.03 3.09 -14.63
C GLY A 388 13.52 3.26 -14.88
N SER A 389 12.89 2.34 -15.60
CA SER A 389 11.43 2.33 -15.83
C SER A 389 10.70 1.91 -14.56
N VAL A 390 11.13 0.79 -13.97
CA VAL A 390 10.54 0.21 -12.76
C VAL A 390 10.79 1.12 -11.55
N SER A 391 11.95 1.75 -11.42
CA SER A 391 12.29 2.64 -10.31
C SER A 391 11.42 3.89 -10.28
N ARG A 392 11.16 4.50 -11.44
CA ARG A 392 10.23 5.63 -11.59
C ARG A 392 8.80 5.21 -11.25
N LEU A 393 8.37 4.02 -11.67
CA LEU A 393 7.06 3.49 -11.30
C LEU A 393 6.93 3.31 -9.78
N LEU A 394 7.90 2.66 -9.15
CA LEU A 394 7.93 2.47 -7.69
C LEU A 394 8.02 3.78 -6.91
N SER A 395 8.67 4.80 -7.48
CA SER A 395 8.68 6.17 -6.96
C SER A 395 7.28 6.78 -6.94
N ILE A 396 6.54 6.68 -8.05
CA ILE A 396 5.15 7.15 -8.17
C ILE A 396 4.22 6.39 -7.22
N LEU A 397 4.40 5.06 -7.12
CA LEU A 397 3.66 4.22 -6.17
C LEU A 397 4.07 4.42 -4.71
N GLN A 398 5.09 5.27 -4.46
CA GLN A 398 5.64 5.59 -3.15
C GLN A 398 5.98 4.34 -2.33
N VAL A 399 6.67 3.37 -2.93
CA VAL A 399 7.08 2.13 -2.23
C VAL A 399 7.76 2.45 -0.88
N ASP A 400 7.43 1.68 0.16
CA ASP A 400 7.90 1.96 1.53
C ASP A 400 9.42 1.87 1.65
N GLN A 401 10.04 0.93 0.94
CA GLN A 401 11.47 0.67 0.95
C GLN A 401 11.95 0.52 -0.50
N MET A 402 12.72 1.50 -0.97
CA MET A 402 13.35 1.45 -2.29
C MET A 402 14.65 0.67 -2.22
N VAL A 403 14.88 -0.13 -3.26
CA VAL A 403 16.12 -0.83 -3.54
C VAL A 403 16.49 -0.56 -4.98
N TRP A 404 17.77 -0.68 -5.33
CA TRP A 404 18.15 -0.80 -6.74
C TRP A 404 17.40 -1.98 -7.34
N VAL A 405 16.58 -1.72 -8.35
CA VAL A 405 15.77 -2.73 -9.02
C VAL A 405 16.68 -3.81 -9.62
N GLY A 406 16.72 -4.98 -8.99
CA GLY A 406 17.52 -6.13 -9.41
C GLY A 406 17.03 -6.78 -10.71
N MET A 407 17.81 -7.71 -11.25
CA MET A 407 17.53 -8.37 -12.52
C MET A 407 16.20 -9.13 -12.42
N GLY A 408 15.35 -9.04 -13.45
CA GLY A 408 14.05 -9.72 -13.46
C GLY A 408 13.01 -9.17 -12.48
N ALA A 409 13.27 -8.05 -11.80
CA ALA A 409 12.32 -7.45 -10.87
C ALA A 409 11.02 -7.05 -11.58
N GLU A 410 9.88 -7.27 -10.94
CA GLU A 410 8.57 -7.01 -11.54
C GLU A 410 7.60 -6.25 -10.62
N VAL A 411 6.73 -5.47 -11.26
CA VAL A 411 5.50 -4.94 -10.67
C VAL A 411 4.32 -5.51 -11.43
N VAL A 412 3.38 -6.12 -10.71
CA VAL A 412 2.19 -6.73 -11.31
C VAL A 412 0.93 -6.03 -10.86
N PHE A 413 0.13 -5.58 -11.81
CA PHE A 413 -1.15 -4.95 -11.57
C PHE A 413 -2.28 -5.93 -11.87
N GLU A 414 -3.17 -6.14 -10.91
CA GLU A 414 -4.29 -7.07 -11.03
C GLU A 414 -5.60 -6.36 -10.74
N VAL A 415 -6.53 -6.42 -11.69
CA VAL A 415 -7.87 -5.83 -11.54
C VAL A 415 -8.87 -6.92 -11.22
N TYR A 416 -9.55 -6.79 -10.09
CA TYR A 416 -10.59 -7.72 -9.64
C TYR A 416 -11.96 -7.05 -9.65
N THR A 417 -12.99 -7.85 -9.87
CA THR A 417 -14.37 -7.45 -9.56
C THR A 417 -14.93 -8.35 -8.48
N SER A 418 -15.85 -7.84 -7.65
CA SER A 418 -16.60 -8.68 -6.71
C SER A 418 -18.10 -8.47 -6.83
N LYS A 419 -18.82 -9.51 -7.24
CA LYS A 419 -20.29 -9.51 -7.29
C LYS A 419 -20.90 -9.35 -5.89
N LYS A 420 -20.25 -9.92 -4.87
CA LYS A 420 -20.67 -9.80 -3.47
C LYS A 420 -20.57 -8.36 -2.96
N HIS A 421 -19.63 -7.58 -3.49
CA HIS A 421 -19.46 -6.18 -3.14
C HIS A 421 -20.06 -5.24 -4.21
N GLY A 422 -21.23 -5.60 -4.74
CA GLY A 422 -22.00 -4.74 -5.65
C GLY A 422 -21.37 -4.53 -7.03
N GLY A 423 -20.55 -5.48 -7.49
CA GLY A 423 -19.86 -5.36 -8.78
C GLY A 423 -18.71 -4.35 -8.79
N LYS A 424 -18.28 -3.87 -7.62
CA LYS A 424 -17.13 -2.95 -7.50
C LYS A 424 -15.86 -3.57 -8.06
N THR A 425 -15.01 -2.69 -8.58
CA THR A 425 -13.69 -3.01 -9.11
C THR A 425 -12.61 -2.64 -8.10
N TYR A 426 -11.57 -3.47 -8.00
CA TYR A 426 -10.45 -3.33 -7.09
C TYR A 426 -9.15 -3.49 -7.87
N LEU A 427 -8.14 -2.71 -7.51
CA LEU A 427 -6.78 -2.85 -8.02
C LEU A 427 -5.91 -3.43 -6.92
N ARG A 428 -5.14 -4.46 -7.24
CA ARG A 428 -4.04 -4.95 -6.42
C ARG A 428 -2.73 -4.77 -7.18
N ILE A 429 -1.70 -4.36 -6.46
CA ILE A 429 -0.36 -4.19 -7.01
C ILE A 429 0.59 -5.11 -6.23
N LEU A 430 1.35 -5.91 -6.95
CA LEU A 430 2.38 -6.78 -6.40
C LEU A 430 3.76 -6.22 -6.76
N TRP A 431 4.69 -6.29 -5.80
CA TRP A 431 6.11 -6.01 -5.97
C TRP A 431 6.89 -7.19 -5.39
N GLY A 432 7.74 -7.80 -6.22
CA GLY A 432 8.49 -9.00 -5.82
C GLY A 432 7.60 -10.21 -5.49
N GLY A 433 6.45 -10.34 -6.17
CA GLY A 433 5.45 -11.38 -5.91
C GLY A 433 4.59 -11.18 -4.65
N GLN A 434 4.79 -10.10 -3.89
CA GLN A 434 4.04 -9.78 -2.67
C GLN A 434 3.25 -8.49 -2.81
N VAL A 435 2.21 -8.29 -1.98
CA VAL A 435 1.40 -7.06 -2.02
C VAL A 435 2.29 -5.85 -1.70
N LEU A 436 2.34 -4.88 -2.63
CA LEU A 436 3.17 -3.69 -2.52
C LEU A 436 2.81 -2.91 -1.25
N GLN A 437 3.82 -2.60 -0.45
CA GLN A 437 3.74 -1.67 0.69
C GLN A 437 4.14 -0.27 0.22
N SER A 438 3.45 0.75 0.71
CA SER A 438 3.59 2.12 0.24
C SER A 438 3.51 3.09 1.41
N SER A 439 4.45 4.03 1.45
CA SER A 439 4.42 5.09 2.46
C SER A 439 3.28 6.09 2.26
N ASN A 440 2.53 6.02 1.14
CA ASN A 440 1.32 6.82 1.01
C ASN A 440 0.25 6.30 2.00
N PRO A 441 -0.27 7.16 2.89
CA PRO A 441 -1.16 6.72 3.96
C PRO A 441 -2.48 6.16 3.45
N THR A 442 -2.92 6.52 2.26
CA THR A 442 -4.13 5.94 1.67
C THR A 442 -4.00 4.42 1.47
N LEU A 443 -2.77 3.90 1.34
CA LEU A 443 -2.47 2.48 1.11
C LEU A 443 -2.08 1.71 2.39
N GLU A 444 -1.39 2.32 3.36
CA GLU A 444 -0.89 1.63 4.58
C GLU A 444 -1.71 1.85 5.87
N THR A 445 -2.52 2.91 5.94
CA THR A 445 -3.07 3.41 7.22
C THR A 445 -3.88 2.38 8.01
N SER A 446 -4.74 1.61 7.35
CA SER A 446 -5.69 0.72 8.07
C SER A 446 -4.97 -0.44 8.78
N SER A 447 -4.00 -1.06 8.10
CA SER A 447 -3.17 -2.11 8.69
C SER A 447 -2.25 -1.54 9.77
N GLY A 448 -1.65 -0.37 9.52
CA GLY A 448 -0.82 0.34 10.50
C GLY A 448 -1.56 0.72 11.78
N LEU A 449 -2.83 1.15 11.67
CA LEU A 449 -3.67 1.46 12.83
C LEU A 449 -3.94 0.21 13.67
N VAL A 450 -4.31 -0.92 13.05
CA VAL A 450 -4.54 -2.18 13.79
C VAL A 450 -3.29 -2.62 14.54
N SER A 451 -2.12 -2.62 13.88
CA SER A 451 -0.87 -3.06 14.52
C SER A 451 -0.44 -2.12 15.65
N THR A 452 -0.53 -0.80 15.44
CA THR A 452 -0.13 0.21 16.43
C THR A 452 -1.05 0.18 17.65
N LEU A 453 -2.37 0.08 17.46
CA LEU A 453 -3.33 -0.03 18.56
C LEU A 453 -3.11 -1.29 19.40
N ARG A 454 -2.81 -2.43 18.77
CA ARG A 454 -2.45 -3.66 19.52
C ARG A 454 -1.14 -3.49 20.29
N ALA A 455 -0.13 -2.86 19.69
CA ALA A 455 1.14 -2.59 20.36
C ALA A 455 0.95 -1.72 21.60
N ALA A 456 0.16 -0.64 21.49
CA ALA A 456 -0.16 0.24 22.60
C ALA A 456 -0.89 -0.48 23.75
N ALA A 457 -1.63 -1.55 23.46
CA ALA A 457 -2.30 -2.39 24.46
C ALA A 457 -1.44 -3.55 25.00
N GLY A 458 -0.14 -3.58 24.72
CA GLY A 458 0.74 -4.67 25.16
C GLY A 458 0.57 -5.98 24.38
N GLN A 459 0.12 -5.89 23.12
CA GLN A 459 -0.08 -7.03 22.21
C GLN A 459 -0.99 -8.14 22.77
N PRO A 460 -2.25 -7.81 23.13
CA PRO A 460 -3.21 -8.82 23.57
C PRO A 460 -3.48 -9.83 22.46
N THR A 461 -3.92 -11.03 22.84
CA THR A 461 -4.24 -12.11 21.89
C THR A 461 -5.18 -11.62 20.78
N GLN A 462 -5.00 -12.14 19.57
CA GLN A 462 -5.71 -11.65 18.39
C GLN A 462 -7.23 -11.88 18.43
N GLU A 463 -7.74 -12.64 19.41
CA GLU A 463 -9.18 -12.82 19.66
C GLU A 463 -9.87 -11.52 20.11
N PHE A 464 -9.12 -10.61 20.73
CA PHE A 464 -9.62 -9.30 21.17
C PHE A 464 -9.50 -8.23 20.08
N ARG A 465 -10.34 -7.20 20.20
CA ARG A 465 -10.31 -6.03 19.32
C ARG A 465 -9.07 -5.16 19.63
N PRO A 466 -8.44 -4.52 18.62
CA PRO A 466 -7.28 -3.67 18.82
C PRO A 466 -7.59 -2.41 19.64
N ALA A 467 -8.83 -1.94 19.59
CA ALA A 467 -9.42 -0.95 20.48
C ALA A 467 -10.80 -1.45 20.89
N HIS A 468 -11.34 -0.94 22.00
CA HIS A 468 -12.58 -1.42 22.60
C HIS A 468 -12.59 -2.93 22.90
N ALA A 469 -11.48 -3.45 23.44
CA ALA A 469 -11.31 -4.87 23.73
C ALA A 469 -12.32 -5.37 24.79
N LYS A 470 -12.41 -4.68 25.93
CA LYS A 470 -13.42 -4.94 26.97
C LYS A 470 -14.80 -4.48 26.52
N GLY A 471 -15.76 -5.40 26.41
CA GLY A 471 -17.13 -5.09 26.04
C GLY A 471 -18.05 -6.31 26.03
N HIS A 472 -19.36 -6.06 25.99
CA HIS A 472 -20.38 -7.11 26.11
C HIS A 472 -21.53 -6.89 25.14
N LEU A 473 -22.11 -7.99 24.62
CA LEU A 473 -23.23 -7.97 23.70
C LEU A 473 -24.58 -8.08 24.42
N LEU A 474 -25.55 -7.33 23.92
CA LEU A 474 -26.91 -7.24 24.40
C LEU A 474 -27.89 -7.33 23.22
N THR A 475 -29.13 -7.67 23.50
CA THR A 475 -30.21 -7.75 22.50
C THR A 475 -31.39 -6.87 22.91
N GLY A 476 -32.16 -6.46 21.90
CA GLY A 476 -33.33 -5.62 22.12
C GLY A 476 -34.08 -5.34 20.83
N VAL A 477 -34.88 -4.28 20.85
CA VAL A 477 -35.73 -3.86 19.74
C VAL A 477 -35.63 -2.34 19.53
N PHE A 478 -35.59 -1.91 18.27
CA PHE A 478 -35.77 -0.53 17.86
C PHE A 478 -37.20 -0.30 17.36
N THR A 479 -37.84 0.76 17.85
CA THR A 479 -39.16 1.22 17.39
C THR A 479 -39.02 2.64 16.82
N PRO A 480 -39.20 2.86 15.50
CA PRO A 480 -39.04 4.18 14.91
C PRO A 480 -40.21 5.12 15.25
N THR A 481 -39.95 6.43 15.19
CA THR A 481 -41.01 7.44 15.20
C THR A 481 -41.63 7.59 13.82
N ALA A 482 -42.84 8.16 13.75
CA ALA A 482 -43.45 8.55 12.48
C ALA A 482 -42.61 9.58 11.70
N THR A 483 -41.79 10.39 12.39
CA THR A 483 -40.91 11.37 11.74
C THR A 483 -39.73 10.73 11.03
N ALA A 484 -39.20 9.60 11.53
CA ALA A 484 -38.05 8.92 10.93
C ALA A 484 -38.29 8.52 9.46
N SER A 485 -39.49 8.01 9.16
CA SER A 485 -39.89 7.58 7.81
C SER A 485 -40.00 8.75 6.81
N THR A 486 -40.11 9.99 7.30
CA THR A 486 -40.12 11.22 6.49
C THR A 486 -38.72 11.68 6.09
N LEU A 487 -37.68 11.21 6.78
CA LEU A 487 -36.29 11.59 6.51
C LEU A 487 -35.53 10.53 5.71
N SER A 488 -35.84 9.24 5.91
CA SER A 488 -35.11 8.14 5.28
C SER A 488 -36.03 7.03 4.79
N SER A 489 -35.67 6.43 3.64
CA SER A 489 -36.30 5.22 3.12
C SER A 489 -35.76 3.91 3.74
N ALA A 490 -34.85 3.98 4.71
CA ALA A 490 -34.23 2.78 5.26
C ALA A 490 -35.22 1.90 6.04
N PRO A 491 -35.13 0.56 5.93
CA PRO A 491 -36.16 -0.34 6.46
C PRO A 491 -36.41 -0.19 7.97
N HIS A 492 -35.37 0.03 8.76
CA HIS A 492 -35.50 0.18 10.22
C HIS A 492 -36.24 1.44 10.65
N PHE A 493 -36.33 2.47 9.79
CA PHE A 493 -37.15 3.67 10.03
C PHE A 493 -38.58 3.56 9.52
N ASN A 494 -38.90 2.48 8.80
CA ASN A 494 -40.21 2.30 8.13
C ASN A 494 -40.93 1.01 8.59
N SER A 495 -40.26 0.11 9.30
CA SER A 495 -40.87 -1.09 9.89
C SER A 495 -41.49 -0.76 11.25
N PRO A 496 -42.55 -1.48 11.70
CA PRO A 496 -43.13 -1.27 13.03
C PRO A 496 -42.12 -1.42 14.17
N SER A 497 -41.18 -2.35 14.02
CA SER A 497 -40.02 -2.51 14.89
C SER A 497 -38.90 -3.25 14.16
N THR A 498 -37.68 -3.24 14.71
CA THR A 498 -36.51 -3.93 14.15
C THR A 498 -35.68 -4.53 15.28
N PRO A 499 -35.37 -5.84 15.27
CA PRO A 499 -34.48 -6.44 16.26
C PRO A 499 -33.09 -5.79 16.20
N ILE A 500 -32.47 -5.59 17.36
CA ILE A 500 -31.13 -5.00 17.45
C ILE A 500 -30.17 -5.87 18.28
N THR A 501 -28.89 -5.79 17.91
CA THR A 501 -27.77 -6.22 18.76
C THR A 501 -27.00 -4.97 19.18
N VAL A 502 -26.78 -4.81 20.48
CA VAL A 502 -26.03 -3.69 21.05
C VAL A 502 -24.73 -4.20 21.66
N ARG A 503 -23.66 -3.41 21.58
CA ARG A 503 -22.41 -3.67 22.29
C ARG A 503 -21.95 -2.43 23.04
N PHE A 504 -21.85 -2.53 24.36
CA PHE A 504 -21.15 -1.54 25.19
C PHE A 504 -19.68 -1.92 25.36
N SER A 505 -18.81 -0.93 25.49
CA SER A 505 -17.36 -1.14 25.62
C SER A 505 -16.60 0.02 26.25
N SER A 506 -15.45 -0.31 26.84
CA SER A 506 -14.41 0.67 27.21
C SER A 506 -13.57 1.06 25.98
N SER A 507 -12.79 2.14 26.05
CA SER A 507 -12.06 2.71 24.90
C SER A 507 -10.89 1.86 24.39
N THR A 508 -10.06 1.34 25.30
CA THR A 508 -8.72 0.83 24.98
C THR A 508 -8.70 -0.58 24.38
N GLY A 509 -7.54 -1.00 23.88
CA GLY A 509 -7.26 -2.37 23.46
C GLY A 509 -7.03 -3.35 24.62
N LEU A 510 -7.11 -2.92 25.88
CA LEU A 510 -6.88 -3.76 27.05
C LEU A 510 -8.16 -4.51 27.46
N PRO A 511 -8.20 -5.86 27.38
CA PRO A 511 -9.41 -6.62 27.71
C PRO A 511 -9.83 -6.53 29.19
N SER A 512 -8.86 -6.27 30.07
CA SER A 512 -9.02 -6.26 31.53
C SER A 512 -8.98 -4.86 32.16
N ILE A 513 -9.04 -3.78 31.35
CA ILE A 513 -8.98 -2.41 31.89
C ILE A 513 -10.09 -2.18 32.94
N PRO A 514 -9.77 -1.67 34.15
CA PRO A 514 -10.78 -1.33 35.15
C PRO A 514 -11.75 -0.26 34.64
N ASP A 515 -13.04 -0.40 34.95
CA ASP A 515 -14.06 0.59 34.62
C ASP A 515 -13.83 1.91 35.38
N THR A 516 -13.15 1.84 36.52
CA THR A 516 -12.76 2.97 37.36
C THR A 516 -11.53 3.73 36.84
N ASP A 517 -10.83 3.21 35.83
CA ASP A 517 -9.69 3.87 35.19
C ASP A 517 -10.20 4.97 34.23
N GLY A 518 -9.68 6.20 34.36
CA GLY A 518 -10.03 7.31 33.48
C GLY A 518 -9.68 7.03 32.01
N ASN A 519 -8.65 6.23 31.75
CA ASN A 519 -8.22 5.82 30.41
C ASN A 519 -9.21 4.85 29.75
N ALA A 520 -10.16 4.30 30.51
CA ALA A 520 -11.23 3.49 29.96
C ALA A 520 -12.30 4.32 29.21
N ASN A 521 -12.28 5.66 29.36
CA ASN A 521 -13.14 6.61 28.64
C ASN A 521 -12.48 7.08 27.32
N PRO A 522 -13.25 7.55 26.32
CA PRO A 522 -14.72 7.56 26.25
C PRO A 522 -15.30 6.15 26.08
N ARG A 523 -16.58 5.96 26.44
CA ARG A 523 -17.28 4.68 26.29
C ARG A 523 -17.82 4.53 24.87
N GLY A 524 -17.80 3.31 24.36
CA GLY A 524 -18.32 2.97 23.03
C GLY A 524 -19.65 2.25 23.10
N VAL A 525 -20.57 2.60 22.19
CA VAL A 525 -21.78 1.83 21.90
C VAL A 525 -21.84 1.52 20.40
N ALA A 526 -22.06 0.26 20.05
CA ALA A 526 -22.34 -0.16 18.68
C ALA A 526 -23.71 -0.82 18.61
N ILE A 527 -24.53 -0.44 17.64
CA ILE A 527 -25.91 -0.91 17.46
C ILE A 527 -26.03 -1.47 16.06
N ARG A 528 -26.40 -2.74 15.96
CA ARG A 528 -26.76 -3.40 14.71
C ARG A 528 -28.27 -3.48 14.60
N PHE A 529 -28.82 -3.04 13.48
CA PHE A 529 -30.21 -3.27 13.10
C PHE A 529 -30.29 -4.48 12.18
N HIS A 530 -31.03 -5.51 12.59
CA HIS A 530 -31.23 -6.72 11.79
C HIS A 530 -32.38 -6.49 10.82
N LEU A 531 -32.04 -6.26 9.54
CA LEU A 531 -33.01 -5.93 8.50
C LEU A 531 -33.55 -7.20 7.82
N PRO A 532 -34.72 -7.14 7.16
CA PRO A 532 -35.25 -8.26 6.40
C PRO A 532 -34.26 -8.79 5.37
N ASP A 533 -34.23 -10.11 5.20
CA ASP A 533 -33.37 -10.76 4.21
C ASP A 533 -33.67 -10.26 2.80
N ARG A 534 -32.60 -10.03 2.02
CA ARG A 534 -32.66 -9.70 0.61
C ARG A 534 -31.74 -10.65 -0.14
N ASP A 535 -32.22 -11.24 -1.23
CA ASP A 535 -31.48 -12.20 -2.05
C ASP A 535 -30.92 -13.40 -1.25
N GLY A 536 -31.65 -13.84 -0.21
CA GLY A 536 -31.28 -14.98 0.63
C GLY A 536 -30.10 -14.73 1.58
N LYS A 537 -29.75 -13.45 1.83
CA LYS A 537 -28.68 -13.07 2.76
C LYS A 537 -29.23 -12.20 3.89
N ARG A 538 -28.72 -12.43 5.10
CA ARG A 538 -28.95 -11.55 6.25
C ARG A 538 -28.43 -10.16 5.96
N HIS A 539 -29.32 -9.17 6.03
CA HIS A 539 -28.98 -7.76 5.86
C HIS A 539 -28.96 -7.04 7.21
N HIS A 540 -28.03 -6.11 7.36
CA HIS A 540 -27.93 -5.27 8.55
C HIS A 540 -27.39 -3.89 8.18
N THR A 541 -27.59 -2.94 9.10
CA THR A 541 -26.90 -1.65 9.11
C THR A 541 -26.49 -1.36 10.55
N ASP A 542 -25.38 -0.66 10.75
CA ASP A 542 -24.82 -0.45 12.08
C ASP A 542 -24.62 1.05 12.37
N ILE A 543 -24.83 1.44 13.62
CA ILE A 543 -24.45 2.74 14.17
C ILE A 543 -23.36 2.48 15.20
N ILE A 544 -22.21 3.13 15.03
CA ILE A 544 -21.11 3.07 16.00
C ILE A 544 -20.89 4.46 16.55
N ALA A 545 -21.02 4.60 17.86
CA ALA A 545 -20.99 5.86 18.58
C ALA A 545 -20.08 5.79 19.81
N HIS A 546 -19.66 6.96 20.27
CA HIS A 546 -18.80 7.16 21.44
C HIS A 546 -19.42 8.18 22.39
N SER A 547 -19.05 8.14 23.67
CA SER A 547 -19.43 9.17 24.66
C SER A 547 -18.63 10.47 24.53
N THR A 548 -18.25 10.84 23.30
CA THR A 548 -17.58 12.10 22.93
C THR A 548 -18.11 12.56 21.58
N LYS A 549 -18.13 13.88 21.35
CA LYS A 549 -18.77 14.52 20.19
C LYS A 549 -17.86 14.58 18.96
N SER A 550 -16.56 14.39 19.13
CA SER A 550 -15.55 14.57 18.09
C SER A 550 -14.53 13.43 18.08
N PHE A 551 -13.65 13.44 17.08
CA PHE A 551 -12.50 12.54 16.97
C PHE A 551 -11.20 13.36 17.08
N PRO A 552 -10.08 12.80 17.57
CA PRO A 552 -8.83 13.54 17.78
C PRO A 552 -8.20 14.09 16.49
N THR A 553 -8.42 13.46 15.33
CA THR A 553 -7.81 13.86 14.06
C THR A 553 -8.83 13.79 12.92
N ARG A 554 -8.54 14.48 11.80
CA ARG A 554 -9.42 14.51 10.63
C ARG A 554 -9.27 13.25 9.79
N THR A 555 -8.06 12.71 9.67
CA THR A 555 -7.78 11.52 8.86
C THR A 555 -7.22 10.37 9.68
N GLY A 556 -7.32 9.15 9.14
CA GLY A 556 -6.70 7.98 9.76
C GLY A 556 -5.17 8.03 9.74
N ALA A 557 -4.59 8.72 8.76
CA ALA A 557 -3.15 8.92 8.63
C ALA A 557 -2.60 9.76 9.79
N GLU A 558 -3.25 10.90 10.04
CA GLU A 558 -2.96 11.78 11.18
C GLU A 558 -3.16 11.03 12.50
N PHE A 559 -4.19 10.18 12.60
CA PHE A 559 -4.39 9.38 13.81
C PHE A 559 -3.28 8.36 14.04
N LEU A 560 -2.83 7.69 12.97
CA LEU A 560 -1.71 6.75 13.02
C LEU A 560 -0.41 7.45 13.39
N GLU A 561 -0.16 8.64 12.83
CA GLU A 561 0.98 9.49 13.19
C GLU A 561 0.94 9.83 14.69
N PHE A 562 -0.20 10.30 15.20
CA PHE A 562 -0.37 10.60 16.62
C PHE A 562 -0.08 9.39 17.51
N LEU A 563 -0.65 8.22 17.20
CA LEU A 563 -0.43 7.00 17.98
C LEU A 563 1.04 6.55 17.95
N ARG A 564 1.73 6.71 16.82
CA ARG A 564 3.16 6.36 16.70
C ARG A 564 4.04 7.34 17.48
N ALA A 565 3.79 8.64 17.35
CA ALA A 565 4.50 9.66 18.11
C ALA A 565 4.37 9.41 19.61
N ALA A 566 3.15 9.13 20.05
CA ALA A 566 2.85 8.98 21.47
C ALA A 566 3.28 7.61 22.05
N GLY A 567 3.32 6.56 21.23
CA GLY A 567 3.85 5.24 21.62
C GLY A 567 5.34 5.02 21.33
N GLY A 568 6.03 6.00 20.75
CA GLY A 568 7.43 5.91 20.32
C GLY A 568 8.45 6.26 21.40
N PRO A 569 9.74 5.93 21.21
CA PRO A 569 10.80 6.23 22.17
C PRO A 569 11.05 7.73 22.37
N ASN A 570 10.62 8.58 21.43
CA ASN A 570 10.82 10.03 21.45
C ASN A 570 9.51 10.80 21.77
N ALA A 571 8.54 10.16 22.41
CA ALA A 571 7.21 10.75 22.64
C ALA A 571 7.24 12.15 23.29
N ALA A 572 8.21 12.41 24.18
CA ALA A 572 8.37 13.72 24.83
C ALA A 572 8.64 14.87 23.85
N GLN A 573 9.16 14.59 22.66
CA GLN A 573 9.46 15.56 21.60
C GLN A 573 8.39 15.52 20.51
N GLU A 574 8.06 14.33 20.03
CA GLU A 574 7.18 14.13 18.88
C GLU A 574 5.71 14.48 19.19
N VAL A 575 5.25 14.27 20.43
CA VAL A 575 3.86 14.61 20.81
C VAL A 575 3.64 16.13 20.83
N PRO A 576 4.45 16.96 21.51
CA PRO A 576 4.31 18.42 21.42
C PRO A 576 4.37 18.95 19.98
N GLU A 577 5.25 18.40 19.15
CA GLU A 577 5.35 18.79 17.73
C GLU A 577 4.08 18.45 16.95
N PHE A 578 3.51 17.26 17.17
CA PHE A 578 2.22 16.89 16.58
C PHE A 578 1.11 17.85 17.03
N LEU A 579 0.98 18.05 18.34
CA LEU A 579 -0.06 18.90 18.92
C LEU A 579 0.02 20.36 18.44
N SER A 580 1.23 20.87 18.16
CA SER A 580 1.42 22.21 17.60
C SER A 580 0.81 22.40 16.20
N ARG A 581 0.69 21.30 15.43
CA ARG A 581 0.09 21.28 14.08
C ARG A 581 -1.39 20.89 14.10
N HIS A 582 -1.87 20.30 15.20
CA HIS A 582 -3.19 19.70 15.33
C HIS A 582 -3.94 20.25 16.56
N PRO A 583 -4.36 21.54 16.55
CA PRO A 583 -5.10 22.15 17.65
C PRO A 583 -6.44 21.43 17.94
N GLU A 584 -7.02 20.76 16.95
CA GLU A 584 -8.18 19.89 17.12
C GLU A 584 -7.92 18.69 18.02
N THR A 585 -6.70 18.12 17.97
CA THR A 585 -6.30 17.03 18.85
C THR A 585 -6.14 17.54 20.29
N VAL A 586 -5.55 18.73 20.47
CA VAL A 586 -5.46 19.37 21.80
C VAL A 586 -6.85 19.54 22.41
N ARG A 587 -7.80 20.12 21.66
CA ARG A 587 -9.19 20.28 22.10
C ARG A 587 -9.80 18.93 22.49
N PHE A 588 -9.60 17.88 21.69
CA PHE A 588 -10.12 16.55 22.00
C PHE A 588 -9.53 15.98 23.28
N LEU A 589 -8.21 16.12 23.51
CA LEU A 589 -7.53 15.62 24.70
C LEU A 589 -8.01 16.35 25.96
N GLU A 590 -8.18 17.67 25.90
CA GLU A 590 -8.63 18.52 27.01
C GLU A 590 -10.13 18.39 27.32
N GLU A 591 -10.95 17.95 26.36
CA GLU A 591 -12.39 17.77 26.58
C GLU A 591 -12.66 16.74 27.71
N PRO A 592 -13.46 17.08 28.74
CA PRO A 592 -13.73 16.16 29.84
C PRO A 592 -14.40 14.86 29.37
N LYS A 593 -13.90 13.72 29.89
CA LYS A 593 -14.42 12.37 29.61
C LYS A 593 -14.82 11.69 30.93
N PRO A 594 -15.91 12.14 31.58
CA PRO A 594 -16.31 11.65 32.89
C PRO A 594 -16.71 10.18 32.85
N SER A 595 -16.58 9.48 33.98
CA SER A 595 -17.00 8.09 34.10
C SER A 595 -18.51 7.99 34.37
N PRO A 596 -19.28 7.25 33.56
CA PRO A 596 -20.72 7.13 33.75
C PRO A 596 -21.09 6.34 35.00
N ALA A 597 -22.23 6.67 35.60
CA ALA A 597 -22.83 5.85 36.66
C ALA A 597 -23.28 4.47 36.14
N SER A 598 -23.68 4.40 34.87
CA SER A 598 -24.07 3.18 34.15
C SER A 598 -23.93 3.42 32.64
N PHE A 599 -23.66 2.38 31.85
CA PHE A 599 -23.77 2.49 30.39
C PHE A 599 -25.17 2.94 29.94
N ALA A 600 -26.20 2.64 30.75
CA ALA A 600 -27.61 3.00 30.54
C ALA A 600 -27.95 4.48 30.79
N THR A 601 -27.05 5.23 31.43
CA THR A 601 -27.22 6.66 31.77
C THR A 601 -26.18 7.54 31.10
N GLU A 602 -25.54 7.05 30.03
CA GLU A 602 -24.52 7.78 29.27
C GLU A 602 -25.09 8.28 27.93
N LYS A 603 -24.65 9.45 27.48
CA LYS A 603 -24.95 9.96 26.13
C LYS A 603 -23.88 9.50 25.14
N TYR A 604 -24.30 9.09 23.96
CA TYR A 604 -23.38 8.71 22.88
C TYR A 604 -23.65 9.51 21.61
N PHE A 605 -22.61 9.74 20.83
CA PHE A 605 -22.61 10.51 19.60
C PHE A 605 -22.00 9.67 18.48
N GLY A 606 -22.62 9.69 17.29
CA GLY A 606 -22.12 8.95 16.12
C GLY A 606 -20.80 9.49 15.56
N VAL A 607 -20.37 10.67 16.02
CA VAL A 607 -19.15 11.41 15.62
C VAL A 607 -19.14 11.80 14.13
N ASN A 608 -19.14 10.84 13.21
CA ASN A 608 -19.22 11.11 11.77
C ASN A 608 -20.62 11.58 11.35
N ALA A 609 -20.67 12.40 10.30
CA ALA A 609 -21.93 12.76 9.65
C ALA A 609 -22.39 11.66 8.68
N PHE A 610 -23.69 11.59 8.45
CA PHE A 610 -24.35 10.70 7.49
C PHE A 610 -25.39 11.48 6.69
N LYS A 611 -25.88 10.90 5.60
CA LYS A 611 -26.88 11.49 4.71
C LYS A 611 -28.12 10.60 4.69
N PHE A 612 -29.26 11.12 5.13
CA PHE A 612 -30.54 10.44 4.98
C PHE A 612 -31.17 10.79 3.63
N VAL A 613 -31.69 9.78 2.95
CA VAL A 613 -32.28 9.93 1.62
C VAL A 613 -33.72 9.46 1.63
N LYS A 614 -34.63 10.35 1.23
CA LYS A 614 -36.06 10.06 1.05
C LYS A 614 -36.58 10.80 -0.17
N ASP A 615 -37.18 10.08 -1.12
CA ASP A 615 -37.81 10.65 -2.32
C ASP A 615 -36.90 11.65 -3.07
N GLY A 616 -35.61 11.33 -3.15
CA GLY A 616 -34.58 12.18 -3.77
C GLY A 616 -34.06 13.34 -2.90
N LYS A 617 -34.70 13.65 -1.76
CA LYS A 617 -34.20 14.64 -0.80
C LYS A 617 -33.10 14.04 0.07
N VAL A 618 -31.98 14.76 0.15
CA VAL A 618 -30.84 14.42 1.01
C VAL A 618 -30.83 15.32 2.24
N THR A 619 -30.71 14.73 3.43
CA THR A 619 -30.60 15.44 4.72
C THR A 619 -29.36 14.97 5.45
N ALA A 620 -28.35 15.83 5.60
CA ALA A 620 -27.15 15.51 6.37
C ALA A 620 -27.44 15.60 7.88
N LEU A 621 -26.86 14.69 8.67
CA LEU A 621 -27.07 14.62 10.11
C LEU A 621 -25.93 13.93 10.86
N ARG A 622 -25.89 14.09 12.17
CA ARG A 622 -25.14 13.24 13.11
C ARG A 622 -26.08 12.52 14.06
N TYR A 623 -25.81 11.26 14.34
CA TYR A 623 -26.57 10.50 15.32
C TYR A 623 -26.22 10.91 16.75
N ARG A 624 -27.23 10.92 17.62
CA ARG A 624 -27.11 10.99 19.08
C ARG A 624 -27.96 9.88 19.69
N ILE A 625 -27.47 9.28 20.77
CA ILE A 625 -28.15 8.24 21.52
C ILE A 625 -28.27 8.78 22.95
N VAL A 626 -29.50 9.09 23.35
CA VAL A 626 -29.80 9.83 24.59
C VAL A 626 -30.50 8.91 25.57
N PRO A 627 -30.01 8.75 26.81
CA PRO A 627 -30.62 7.86 27.79
C PRO A 627 -31.97 8.40 28.25
N VAL A 628 -33.00 7.55 28.34
CA VAL A 628 -34.30 7.93 28.91
C VAL A 628 -34.17 8.15 30.43
N ALA A 629 -33.27 7.43 31.09
CA ALA A 629 -33.00 7.53 32.53
C ALA A 629 -32.21 8.79 32.95
N ALA A 630 -32.08 9.77 32.05
CA ALA A 630 -31.21 10.93 32.15
C ALA A 630 -29.71 10.58 32.25
N GLU A 631 -28.87 11.58 32.00
CA GLU A 631 -27.42 11.45 32.05
C GLU A 631 -26.94 11.47 33.50
N ALA A 632 -26.04 10.56 33.87
CA ALA A 632 -25.46 10.50 35.20
C ALA A 632 -24.00 10.01 35.16
N HIS A 633 -23.11 10.78 35.81
CA HIS A 633 -21.69 10.48 35.97
C HIS A 633 -21.33 10.34 37.45
N LEU A 634 -20.20 9.68 37.74
CA LEU A 634 -19.71 9.48 39.11
C LEU A 634 -18.61 10.48 39.44
N GLU A 635 -18.70 11.08 40.63
CA GLU A 635 -17.61 11.82 41.24
C GLU A 635 -16.40 10.91 41.53
N THR A 636 -15.20 11.48 41.49
CA THR A 636 -13.94 10.71 41.56
C THR A 636 -13.84 9.80 42.79
N ASP A 637 -14.25 10.27 43.96
CA ASP A 637 -14.15 9.47 45.19
C ASP A 637 -15.19 8.35 45.28
N VAL A 638 -16.38 8.57 44.69
CA VAL A 638 -17.40 7.51 44.54
C VAL A 638 -16.91 6.47 43.53
N LEU A 639 -16.30 6.90 42.43
CA LEU A 639 -15.74 6.00 41.41
C LEU A 639 -14.65 5.09 41.98
N LYS A 640 -13.74 5.62 42.81
CA LYS A 640 -12.69 4.82 43.46
C LYS A 640 -13.23 3.71 44.36
N ALA A 641 -14.43 3.88 44.93
CA ALA A 641 -15.08 2.90 45.78
C ALA A 641 -15.88 1.83 45.00
N LYS A 642 -16.00 1.95 43.67
CA LYS A 642 -16.68 0.97 42.83
C LYS A 642 -15.79 -0.25 42.54
N SER A 643 -16.43 -1.37 42.18
CA SER A 643 -15.74 -2.52 41.62
C SER A 643 -14.99 -2.14 40.32
N PRO A 644 -13.83 -2.74 40.02
CA PRO A 644 -13.14 -2.62 38.73
C PRO A 644 -14.00 -3.00 37.50
N THR A 645 -15.13 -3.67 37.71
CA THR A 645 -16.05 -4.13 36.66
C THR A 645 -17.49 -3.63 36.85
N TYR A 646 -17.70 -2.56 37.63
CA TYR A 646 -19.02 -2.10 38.06
C TYR A 646 -20.01 -1.84 36.90
N LEU A 647 -19.54 -1.37 35.74
CA LEU A 647 -20.42 -1.08 34.60
C LEU A 647 -20.95 -2.37 33.96
N PHE A 648 -20.17 -3.45 33.98
CA PHE A 648 -20.58 -4.74 33.43
C PHE A 648 -21.34 -5.59 34.46
N GLU A 649 -21.02 -5.45 35.75
CA GLU A 649 -21.73 -6.13 36.85
C GLU A 649 -23.17 -5.60 37.03
N GLU A 650 -23.39 -4.30 36.90
CA GLU A 650 -24.71 -3.71 37.14
C GLU A 650 -25.71 -3.95 35.99
N LEU A 651 -25.22 -4.13 34.77
CA LEU A 651 -26.06 -4.25 33.57
C LEU A 651 -27.05 -5.44 33.62
N PRO A 652 -26.62 -6.68 33.94
CA PRO A 652 -27.55 -7.80 34.10
C PRO A 652 -28.59 -7.56 35.19
N GLU A 653 -28.18 -7.03 36.36
CA GLU A 653 -29.09 -6.73 37.47
C GLU A 653 -30.17 -5.71 37.08
N ARG A 654 -29.76 -4.66 36.37
CA ARG A 654 -30.66 -3.64 35.82
C ARG A 654 -31.67 -4.25 34.87
N LEU A 655 -31.21 -5.04 33.90
CA LEU A 655 -32.06 -5.62 32.86
C LEU A 655 -33.02 -6.70 33.36
N ARG A 656 -32.75 -7.32 34.52
CA ARG A 656 -33.72 -8.18 35.21
C ARG A 656 -34.88 -7.38 35.81
N SER A 657 -34.64 -6.12 36.18
CA SER A 657 -35.64 -5.24 36.79
C SER A 657 -36.46 -4.49 35.75
N ALA A 658 -35.79 -3.89 34.76
CA ALA A 658 -36.42 -3.18 33.67
C ALA A 658 -35.49 -3.08 32.44
N PRO A 659 -36.06 -3.04 31.23
CA PRO A 659 -35.31 -2.71 30.01
C PRO A 659 -34.58 -1.37 30.12
N VAL A 660 -33.45 -1.27 29.42
CA VAL A 660 -32.74 0.00 29.22
C VAL A 660 -33.26 0.67 27.96
N GLU A 661 -33.68 1.93 28.06
CA GLU A 661 -34.22 2.67 26.92
C GLU A 661 -33.37 3.90 26.56
N PHE A 662 -33.10 4.05 25.27
CA PHE A 662 -32.48 5.24 24.69
C PHE A 662 -33.36 5.82 23.58
N LYS A 663 -33.29 7.14 23.40
CA LYS A 663 -33.77 7.81 22.19
C LYS A 663 -32.65 7.87 21.16
N LEU A 664 -32.92 7.37 19.96
CA LEU A 664 -32.08 7.63 18.80
C LEU A 664 -32.51 8.95 18.18
N VAL A 665 -31.59 9.90 18.06
CA VAL A 665 -31.85 11.28 17.65
C VAL A 665 -30.92 11.65 16.49
N ALA A 666 -31.44 12.38 15.52
CA ALA A 666 -30.67 13.03 14.47
C ALA A 666 -30.47 14.51 14.80
N GLN A 667 -29.22 14.95 14.93
CA GLN A 667 -28.87 16.36 14.86
C GLN A 667 -28.76 16.74 13.39
N ILE A 668 -29.66 17.58 12.89
CA ILE A 668 -29.76 17.94 11.47
C ILE A 668 -28.74 19.04 11.14
N ALA A 669 -27.98 18.82 10.07
CA ALA A 669 -27.05 19.82 9.56
C ALA A 669 -27.79 21.02 8.96
N GLU A 670 -27.27 22.21 9.20
CA GLU A 670 -27.66 23.43 8.50
C GLU A 670 -26.65 23.80 7.41
N ALA A 671 -26.99 24.79 6.58
CA ALA A 671 -26.08 25.26 5.55
C ALA A 671 -24.78 25.78 6.18
N GLY A 672 -23.64 25.26 5.71
CA GLY A 672 -22.31 25.60 6.22
C GLY A 672 -21.76 24.65 7.28
N ASP A 673 -22.56 23.71 7.80
CA ASP A 673 -22.05 22.69 8.71
C ASP A 673 -21.10 21.72 7.98
N VAL A 674 -19.97 21.42 8.62
CA VAL A 674 -18.91 20.56 8.06
C VAL A 674 -19.31 19.08 8.22
N THR A 675 -19.47 18.37 7.11
CA THR A 675 -19.95 16.99 7.09
C THR A 675 -18.85 15.95 6.83
N ASP A 676 -17.66 16.39 6.45
CA ASP A 676 -16.51 15.56 6.05
C ASP A 676 -15.33 15.63 7.04
N ASN A 677 -15.55 16.19 8.24
CA ASN A 677 -14.54 16.33 9.27
C ASN A 677 -15.12 16.07 10.68
N ALA A 678 -14.85 14.87 11.21
CA ALA A 678 -15.24 14.44 12.55
C ALA A 678 -14.65 15.26 13.71
N THR A 679 -13.63 16.08 13.48
CA THR A 679 -13.02 16.91 14.53
C THR A 679 -13.86 18.14 14.84
N VAL A 680 -14.69 18.58 13.89
CA VAL A 680 -15.53 19.78 14.03
C VAL A 680 -16.83 19.41 14.73
N ILE A 681 -17.14 20.10 15.83
CA ILE A 681 -18.39 19.92 16.58
C ILE A 681 -19.44 20.87 16.02
N TRP A 682 -20.63 20.37 15.69
CA TRP A 682 -21.76 21.22 15.27
C TRP A 682 -22.40 21.91 16.47
N PRO A 683 -22.94 23.13 16.30
CA PRO A 683 -23.60 23.84 17.39
C PRO A 683 -24.73 23.03 18.05
N GLU A 684 -24.91 23.19 19.37
CA GLU A 684 -25.88 22.40 20.13
C GLU A 684 -27.34 22.78 19.84
N GLU A 685 -27.56 23.99 19.37
CA GLU A 685 -28.87 24.52 18.97
C GLU A 685 -29.40 23.93 17.66
N ARG A 686 -28.61 23.14 16.94
CA ARG A 686 -29.05 22.48 15.70
C ARG A 686 -30.26 21.61 15.96
N LYS A 687 -31.20 21.65 15.02
CA LYS A 687 -32.47 20.92 15.12
C LYS A 687 -32.23 19.44 15.44
N LEU A 688 -32.80 18.99 16.55
CA LEU A 688 -32.81 17.59 16.95
C LEU A 688 -34.14 16.94 16.53
N VAL A 689 -34.06 15.78 15.91
CA VAL A 689 -35.23 14.99 15.48
C VAL A 689 -35.15 13.60 16.10
N GLU A 690 -36.14 13.22 16.90
CA GLU A 690 -36.23 11.85 17.42
C GLU A 690 -36.57 10.87 16.29
N LEU A 691 -35.68 9.90 16.08
CA LEU A 691 -35.83 8.86 15.06
C LEU A 691 -36.52 7.60 15.62
N GLY A 692 -36.43 7.35 16.92
CA GLY A 692 -37.06 6.20 17.55
C GLY A 692 -36.52 5.89 18.94
N THR A 693 -37.04 4.81 19.53
CA THR A 693 -36.62 4.31 20.83
C THR A 693 -35.88 2.98 20.66
N LEU A 694 -34.68 2.90 21.25
CA LEU A 694 -33.88 1.69 21.38
C LEU A 694 -34.19 1.09 22.75
N ARG A 695 -34.82 -0.08 22.78
CA ARG A 695 -35.16 -0.81 24.01
C ARG A 695 -34.29 -2.05 24.12
N ILE A 696 -33.32 -2.02 25.02
CA ILE A 696 -32.40 -3.11 25.31
C ILE A 696 -33.01 -3.97 26.41
N GLU A 697 -33.10 -5.27 26.18
CA GLU A 697 -33.91 -6.17 27.00
C GLU A 697 -33.08 -7.20 27.75
N LYS A 698 -31.98 -7.68 27.15
CA LYS A 698 -31.18 -8.77 27.71
C LYS A 698 -29.70 -8.61 27.40
N THR A 699 -28.86 -8.99 28.35
CA THR A 699 -27.45 -9.31 28.09
C THR A 699 -27.36 -10.72 27.51
N LEU A 700 -26.42 -10.96 26.59
CA LEU A 700 -26.00 -12.34 26.30
C LEU A 700 -25.27 -12.91 27.51
N SER A 701 -25.22 -14.23 27.66
CA SER A 701 -24.28 -14.84 28.62
C SER A 701 -22.83 -14.50 28.25
N GLU A 702 -21.89 -14.61 29.19
CA GLU A 702 -20.47 -14.35 28.91
C GLU A 702 -19.93 -15.25 27.79
N GLU A 703 -20.31 -16.52 27.79
CA GLU A 703 -19.91 -17.49 26.77
C GLU A 703 -20.45 -17.13 25.38
N GLU A 704 -21.75 -16.87 25.26
CA GLU A 704 -22.38 -16.47 23.99
C GLU A 704 -21.82 -15.14 23.49
N SER A 705 -21.65 -14.17 24.39
CA SER A 705 -21.08 -12.87 24.10
C SER A 705 -19.66 -13.02 23.58
N ARG A 706 -18.79 -13.80 24.24
CA ARG A 706 -17.41 -14.02 23.79
C ARG A 706 -17.35 -14.71 22.43
N ALA A 707 -18.15 -15.76 22.24
CA ALA A 707 -18.22 -16.52 20.99
C ALA A 707 -18.67 -15.65 19.82
N GLU A 708 -19.76 -14.89 19.99
CA GLU A 708 -20.28 -14.00 18.95
C GLU A 708 -19.35 -12.81 18.73
N GLN A 709 -18.78 -12.25 19.80
CA GLN A 709 -17.84 -11.16 19.69
C GLN A 709 -16.68 -11.52 18.77
N LYS A 710 -16.12 -12.73 18.84
CA LYS A 710 -15.06 -13.24 17.96
C LYS A 710 -15.40 -13.14 16.46
N ARG A 711 -16.68 -13.23 16.10
CA ARG A 711 -17.16 -13.23 14.71
C ARG A 711 -17.71 -11.89 14.24
N ILE A 712 -18.51 -11.23 15.08
CA ILE A 712 -19.24 -10.02 14.72
C ILE A 712 -18.30 -8.84 14.48
N ILE A 713 -18.47 -8.18 13.35
CA ILE A 713 -17.91 -6.85 13.05
C ILE A 713 -19.07 -5.86 12.96
N PHE A 714 -18.87 -4.62 13.37
CA PHE A 714 -19.83 -3.54 13.13
C PHE A 714 -19.28 -2.67 11.99
N ASP A 715 -20.07 -2.46 10.94
CA ASP A 715 -19.64 -1.73 9.74
C ASP A 715 -20.06 -0.26 9.84
N PRO A 716 -19.11 0.70 9.86
CA PRO A 716 -19.43 2.13 9.90
C PRO A 716 -20.03 2.65 8.60
N ILE A 717 -19.98 1.89 7.51
CA ILE A 717 -20.66 2.22 6.26
C ILE A 717 -22.09 1.65 6.32
N PRO A 718 -23.15 2.48 6.19
CA PRO A 718 -24.53 2.04 6.43
C PRO A 718 -25.01 0.90 5.52
N ARG A 719 -24.52 0.82 4.28
CA ARG A 719 -24.86 -0.20 3.25
C ARG A 719 -26.36 -0.50 3.12
N VAL A 720 -27.21 0.50 3.33
CA VAL A 720 -28.66 0.38 3.27
C VAL A 720 -29.24 1.52 2.47
N ALA A 721 -30.22 1.24 1.61
CA ALA A 721 -30.92 2.31 0.89
C ALA A 721 -31.57 3.27 1.90
N GLY A 722 -31.46 4.57 1.65
CA GLY A 722 -32.00 5.61 2.53
C GLY A 722 -31.03 6.14 3.58
N VAL A 723 -29.86 5.52 3.77
CA VAL A 723 -28.77 6.07 4.59
C VAL A 723 -27.45 5.93 3.83
N GLU A 724 -26.79 7.05 3.59
CA GLU A 724 -25.50 7.14 2.93
C GLU A 724 -24.44 7.67 3.89
N ALA A 725 -23.18 7.28 3.65
CA ALA A 725 -22.03 7.88 4.32
C ALA A 725 -21.85 9.33 3.86
N SER A 726 -21.32 10.18 4.74
CA SER A 726 -20.74 11.47 4.33
C SER A 726 -19.39 11.25 3.65
N ASP A 727 -18.78 12.35 3.20
CA ASP A 727 -17.46 12.34 2.57
C ASP A 727 -16.31 12.37 3.60
N ASP A 728 -16.61 12.05 4.87
CA ASP A 728 -15.63 12.00 5.96
C ASP A 728 -14.59 10.88 5.71
N PRO A 729 -13.29 11.22 5.64
CA PRO A 729 -12.24 10.28 5.26
C PRO A 729 -12.00 9.19 6.33
N LEU A 730 -12.51 9.34 7.55
CA LEU A 730 -12.41 8.31 8.57
C LEU A 730 -13.32 7.12 8.29
N LEU A 731 -14.43 7.28 7.56
CA LEU A 731 -15.42 6.21 7.40
C LEU A 731 -14.86 4.99 6.67
N GLU A 732 -14.16 5.19 5.55
CA GLU A 732 -13.54 4.11 4.77
C GLU A 732 -12.35 3.47 5.51
N VAL A 733 -11.50 4.27 6.16
CA VAL A 733 -10.39 3.76 6.98
C VAL A 733 -10.94 2.90 8.12
N ARG A 734 -11.97 3.37 8.82
CA ARG A 734 -12.64 2.62 9.89
C ARG A 734 -13.16 1.29 9.35
N ALA A 735 -13.91 1.30 8.24
CA ALA A 735 -14.46 0.08 7.64
C ALA A 735 -13.36 -0.98 7.39
N ASN A 736 -12.22 -0.57 6.85
CA ASN A 736 -11.06 -1.44 6.65
C ASN A 736 -10.47 -1.95 7.98
N VAL A 737 -10.31 -1.09 9.00
CA VAL A 737 -9.86 -1.49 10.34
C VAL A 737 -10.79 -2.55 10.96
N TYR A 738 -12.11 -2.37 10.86
CA TYR A 738 -13.10 -3.36 11.34
C TYR A 738 -12.97 -4.71 10.61
N LEU A 739 -12.73 -4.68 9.29
CA LEU A 739 -12.55 -5.89 8.47
C LEU A 739 -11.27 -6.63 8.84
N ILE A 740 -10.12 -5.94 8.90
CA ILE A 740 -8.81 -6.51 9.25
C ILE A 740 -8.87 -7.13 10.66
N SER A 741 -9.34 -6.37 11.64
CA SER A 741 -9.51 -6.85 13.02
C SER A 741 -10.47 -8.05 13.08
N GLY A 742 -11.58 -8.01 12.35
CA GLY A 742 -12.52 -9.12 12.26
C GLY A 742 -11.90 -10.40 11.68
N GLN A 743 -11.04 -10.28 10.67
CA GLN A 743 -10.32 -11.42 10.10
C GLN A 743 -9.35 -12.02 11.13
N GLN A 744 -8.52 -11.20 11.78
CA GLN A 744 -7.59 -11.65 12.83
C GLN A 744 -8.33 -12.39 13.95
N ARG A 745 -9.44 -11.82 14.44
CA ARG A 745 -10.22 -12.40 15.56
C ARG A 745 -10.86 -13.73 15.19
N ARG A 746 -11.38 -13.87 13.96
CA ARG A 746 -11.94 -15.13 13.47
C ARG A 746 -10.89 -16.23 13.26
N SER A 747 -9.65 -15.84 12.95
CA SER A 747 -8.53 -16.76 12.75
C SER A 747 -7.77 -17.12 14.02
N ALA A 748 -7.95 -16.39 15.12
CA ALA A 748 -7.26 -16.65 16.39
C ALA A 748 -7.70 -18.00 16.99
N THR A 749 -6.74 -18.83 17.39
CA THR A 749 -6.97 -20.05 18.18
C THR A 749 -7.45 -19.69 19.57
N ASP A 750 -8.44 -20.41 20.11
CA ASP A 750 -8.93 -20.16 21.48
C ASP A 750 -7.84 -20.53 22.48
N THR A 751 -7.17 -19.50 23.00
CA THR A 751 -6.34 -19.62 24.20
C THR A 751 -7.25 -19.37 25.40
N GLY A 752 -7.40 -20.38 26.27
CA GLY A 752 -8.14 -20.26 27.52
C GLY A 752 -7.69 -19.03 28.33
N ALA A 753 -8.58 -18.53 29.19
CA ALA A 753 -8.44 -17.29 29.95
C ALA A 753 -7.03 -17.10 30.54
N VAL A 754 -6.41 -15.95 30.26
CA VAL A 754 -5.14 -15.54 30.87
C VAL A 754 -5.48 -14.70 32.10
N ASP A 755 -5.23 -15.26 33.28
CA ASP A 755 -5.23 -14.53 34.55
C ASP A 755 -4.10 -13.51 34.61
N GLY A 756 -4.42 -12.38 35.25
CA GLY A 756 -3.62 -11.20 35.59
C GLY A 756 -2.12 -11.16 35.23
N ALA A 757 -1.76 -10.22 34.34
CA ALA A 757 -0.41 -9.66 34.25
C ALA A 757 -0.43 -8.14 34.50
N SER A 758 0.58 -7.69 35.23
CA SER A 758 0.72 -6.45 36.01
C SER A 758 0.67 -5.11 35.27
N THR A 759 0.02 -4.12 35.90
CA THR A 759 -0.28 -2.75 35.46
C THR A 759 0.82 -1.71 35.76
N GLU A 760 2.00 -1.77 35.14
CA GLU A 760 3.06 -0.78 35.42
C GLU A 760 3.73 -0.08 34.21
N ALA A 761 3.14 -0.12 33.01
CA ALA A 761 3.73 0.57 31.85
C ALA A 761 2.72 1.24 30.91
N VAL A 762 1.80 2.08 31.40
CA VAL A 762 1.05 3.01 30.53
C VAL A 762 0.78 4.31 31.31
N LYS A 763 1.63 5.32 31.15
CA LYS A 763 1.42 6.65 31.73
C LYS A 763 1.59 7.82 30.76
N ALA A 764 1.61 7.58 29.46
CA ALA A 764 1.71 8.66 28.48
C ALA A 764 1.06 8.23 27.16
N THR A 765 -0.24 8.49 26.99
CA THR A 765 -0.91 8.53 25.65
C THR A 765 -2.40 8.90 25.66
N THR A 766 -3.05 9.08 26.81
CA THR A 766 -4.48 9.42 26.92
C THR A 766 -4.71 10.82 27.45
#